data_AF-A0AA44KWD5-F1
#
_entry.id   AF-A0AA44KWD5-F1
#
_cell.length_a   1.000
_cell.length_b   1.000
_cell.length_c   1.000
_cell.angle_alpha   90.00
_cell.angle_beta   90.00
_cell.angle_gamma   90.00
#
_symmetry.space_group_name_H-M   'P 1'
#
loop_
_entity.id
_entity.type
_entity.pdbx_description
1 polymer ?
#
loop_
_entity_poly.entity_id
_entity_poly.type
_entity_poly.pdbx_seq_one_letter_code
_entity_poly.pdbx_strand_id
1 'polypeptide(L)'
;MSNNIQIIVIPGIMGSTLKNKYIQIWPWSDYAFDQYKTLKNINKASIYASKLEPYTYKKLVEELKAISNNVTPFPYDWRQNNLNHFKELEKKLDPSAEEIVIVAHSMGGILAKLFLNEHRGSDLINRVSKLITIGTPWNGAMDAYKTLKYGKAIPEKNLFRGLFLSEKTCKEISPYFPSIYQLLPSNRYCELARQVETKELVSYKINDVCYQDHDEFFDKHIKEDFLNCELEYSKVIEDFRELLSEELPEHVNHYEIVGINSGTISGINVNSLKEAEGDFRSGDGTVPLFSAISHQERSFFVHKVEHSDLPKSPIVRNLVKDMITKEEDTLMGELIESELLFTRLDSSHNKGYNGTIIKVACPVAISLVDKNGNIVYGAIETIDEEGLKEITKEEYNVKTIGTTTYVLFDGEADKIDDFESLVIRAYDQGPTTVTVDEYVNGENVKRNAFKTFTINTDMQAELVLSDDIEENKLYVEVEGKEPIEIDSSIEEVISEITCPETSGEIVGANTYIVNENEAVIVRGNTYFRINNIEQGTYEIDSTFVTINGEIVCMNEAGEMLLELNEGLNNIEYFTKDIFGNMEDAKKIDVILLPLNSIQVEIEFLPTQYTLDIKYKDIYEEVMAKYNLGIGQIHWKFDNETDVYGNDVFYRVAHRKLSISFVDIFGEEQKYNTTIAEDAIASIFEGTASKESLEQFIEFLQLGNYKTRFIMPEEFQGKGTRYTKINKENIANCSEIRIEDDLYKVRIMRNKKYQVAFQNLAEDIVLNKFPLYSLEFKLIDNEWNRYINSKELKFFIKIHGFKDDVFTEIEDVRFDLKKNVYIADINLDMINKKLNKDYWLSNAAPTLEINIIENSNGNENSLRSQNISIRTTE
;
A
#
# COMPACT_ATOMS: atom_id res chain seq x y z
N MET A 1 -62.01 11.97 -28.37
CA MET A 1 -61.74 10.95 -27.34
C MET A 1 -60.24 10.79 -27.34
N SER A 2 -59.53 11.31 -26.35
CA SER A 2 -58.07 11.16 -26.28
C SER A 2 -57.77 9.70 -25.90
N ASN A 3 -57.01 8.97 -26.73
CA ASN A 3 -56.51 7.64 -26.37
C ASN A 3 -55.90 7.69 -24.96
N ASN A 4 -56.19 6.69 -24.12
CA ASN A 4 -55.66 6.63 -22.75
C ASN A 4 -54.20 6.15 -22.77
N ILE A 5 -53.28 7.05 -23.11
CA ILE A 5 -51.84 6.78 -23.20
C ILE A 5 -51.20 6.97 -21.83
N GLN A 6 -50.57 5.93 -21.30
CA GLN A 6 -49.69 6.03 -20.14
C GLN A 6 -48.25 6.29 -20.58
N ILE A 7 -47.58 7.24 -19.95
CA ILE A 7 -46.15 7.52 -20.19
C ILE A 7 -45.38 7.17 -18.92
N ILE A 8 -44.49 6.18 -18.99
CA ILE A 8 -43.57 5.82 -17.91
C ILE A 8 -42.25 6.55 -18.11
N VAL A 9 -41.74 7.21 -17.07
CA VAL A 9 -40.44 7.90 -17.11
C VAL A 9 -39.45 7.19 -16.19
N ILE A 10 -38.39 6.62 -16.78
CA ILE A 10 -37.35 5.87 -16.07
C ILE A 10 -36.04 6.68 -16.10
N PRO A 11 -35.51 7.12 -14.93
CA PRO A 11 -34.28 7.89 -14.87
C PRO A 11 -33.04 7.03 -15.10
N GLY A 12 -31.88 7.66 -15.23
CA GLY A 12 -30.58 6.99 -15.24
C GLY A 12 -30.04 6.70 -13.84
N ILE A 13 -28.81 6.19 -13.78
CA ILE A 13 -28.06 6.03 -12.54
C ILE A 13 -28.02 7.36 -11.79
N MET A 14 -28.26 7.32 -10.47
CA MET A 14 -28.32 8.49 -9.59
C MET A 14 -29.45 9.49 -9.90
N GLY A 15 -30.31 9.19 -10.87
CA GLY A 15 -31.45 10.02 -11.26
C GLY A 15 -32.69 9.86 -10.37
N SER A 16 -32.61 9.07 -9.30
CA SER A 16 -33.63 8.99 -8.24
C SER A 16 -33.05 9.43 -6.90
N THR A 17 -33.79 10.28 -6.19
CA THR A 17 -33.46 10.61 -4.79
C THR A 17 -33.63 9.39 -3.88
N LEU A 18 -32.67 9.18 -2.96
CA LEU A 18 -32.73 8.10 -1.97
C LEU A 18 -32.99 8.67 -0.58
N LYS A 19 -33.80 7.96 0.20
CA LYS A 19 -34.06 8.27 1.61
C LYS A 19 -33.80 7.07 2.49
N ASN A 20 -33.22 7.30 3.67
CA ASN A 20 -33.21 6.35 4.77
C ASN A 20 -34.26 6.78 5.80
N LYS A 21 -35.38 6.05 5.86
CA LYS A 21 -36.60 6.47 6.57
C LYS A 21 -37.05 7.84 6.06
N TYR A 22 -36.95 8.88 6.88
CA TYR A 22 -37.36 10.25 6.53
C TYR A 22 -36.19 11.14 6.09
N ILE A 23 -34.94 10.68 6.23
CA ILE A 23 -33.73 11.46 5.94
C ILE A 23 -33.32 11.22 4.49
N GLN A 24 -33.12 12.30 3.73
CA GLN A 24 -32.56 12.21 2.39
C GLN A 24 -31.07 11.89 2.48
N ILE A 25 -30.64 10.85 1.76
CA ILE A 25 -29.25 10.41 1.69
C ILE A 25 -28.66 10.57 0.29
N TRP A 26 -29.51 10.85 -0.72
CA TRP A 26 -29.09 11.23 -2.06
C TRP A 26 -30.14 12.12 -2.76
N PRO A 27 -29.74 13.22 -3.43
CA PRO A 27 -28.44 13.88 -3.29
C PRO A 27 -28.31 14.48 -1.88
N TRP A 28 -27.12 14.40 -1.30
CA TRP A 28 -26.78 14.97 0.01
C TRP A 28 -25.37 15.57 -0.07
N SER A 29 -24.97 16.46 0.85
CA SER A 29 -23.60 16.99 0.83
C SER A 29 -22.64 16.07 1.58
N ASP A 30 -21.52 15.71 0.94
CA ASP A 30 -20.48 14.84 1.49
C ASP A 30 -19.82 15.41 2.76
N TYR A 31 -19.79 16.74 2.85
CA TYR A 31 -19.22 17.46 3.99
C TYR A 31 -20.13 17.49 5.24
N ALA A 32 -21.40 17.08 5.11
CA ALA A 32 -22.40 17.17 6.17
C ALA A 32 -22.78 15.77 6.71
N PHE A 33 -22.04 15.30 7.72
CA PHE A 33 -22.16 13.96 8.34
C PHE A 33 -21.85 12.78 7.40
N ASP A 34 -21.23 11.74 7.94
CA ASP A 34 -20.80 10.52 7.25
C ASP A 34 -21.98 9.58 6.87
N GLN A 35 -23.00 10.12 6.21
CA GLN A 35 -24.20 9.37 5.81
C GLN A 35 -23.94 8.45 4.62
N TYR A 36 -22.90 8.72 3.82
CA TYR A 36 -22.57 7.91 2.65
C TYR A 36 -22.11 6.50 2.99
N LYS A 37 -21.54 6.26 4.19
CA LYS A 37 -21.31 4.89 4.71
C LYS A 37 -22.60 4.05 4.75
N THR A 38 -23.76 4.67 4.92
CA THR A 38 -25.04 3.94 4.90
C THR A 38 -25.42 3.45 3.51
N LEU A 39 -24.88 4.05 2.44
CA LEU A 39 -25.13 3.60 1.08
C LEU A 39 -24.46 2.26 0.77
N LYS A 40 -23.37 1.89 1.48
CA LYS A 40 -22.71 0.58 1.32
C LYS A 40 -23.65 -0.60 1.61
N ASN A 41 -24.64 -0.42 2.48
CA ASN A 41 -25.64 -1.45 2.75
C ASN A 41 -26.79 -1.37 1.75
N ILE A 42 -26.65 -2.07 0.62
CA ILE A 42 -27.61 -2.08 -0.48
C ILE A 42 -28.96 -2.70 -0.12
N ASN A 43 -28.99 -3.64 0.83
CA ASN A 43 -30.19 -4.39 1.23
C ASN A 43 -30.87 -3.81 2.47
N LYS A 44 -30.45 -2.63 2.91
CA LYS A 44 -31.05 -1.97 4.08
C LYS A 44 -32.48 -1.56 3.77
N ALA A 45 -33.44 -2.32 4.31
CA ALA A 45 -34.88 -2.12 4.07
C ALA A 45 -35.43 -0.72 4.39
N SER A 46 -34.72 0.08 5.18
CA SER A 46 -35.10 1.46 5.46
C SER A 46 -34.69 2.45 4.36
N ILE A 47 -33.85 2.04 3.42
CA ILE A 47 -33.46 2.84 2.26
C ILE A 47 -34.41 2.55 1.10
N TYR A 48 -34.94 3.60 0.48
CA TYR A 48 -35.81 3.48 -0.69
C TYR A 48 -35.69 4.71 -1.61
N ALA A 49 -36.02 4.52 -2.89
CA ALA A 49 -36.10 5.59 -3.87
C ALA A 49 -37.41 6.37 -3.72
N SER A 50 -37.32 7.71 -3.60
CA SER A 50 -38.47 8.55 -3.25
C SER A 50 -39.12 9.23 -4.45
N LYS A 51 -38.32 9.83 -5.34
CA LYS A 51 -38.75 10.60 -6.51
C LYS A 51 -37.59 10.77 -7.47
N LEU A 52 -37.88 11.12 -8.73
CA LEU A 52 -36.86 11.54 -9.68
C LEU A 52 -36.09 12.74 -9.15
N GLU A 53 -34.81 12.78 -9.45
CA GLU A 53 -33.95 13.93 -9.19
C GLU A 53 -34.48 15.14 -10.00
N PRO A 54 -34.86 16.24 -9.33
CA PRO A 54 -35.57 17.33 -9.98
C PRO A 54 -34.70 18.21 -10.91
N TYR A 55 -33.38 18.30 -10.68
CA TYR A 55 -32.50 19.13 -11.51
C TYR A 55 -32.47 18.63 -12.96
N THR A 56 -32.38 17.31 -13.17
CA THR A 56 -32.35 16.72 -14.52
C THR A 56 -33.74 16.49 -15.10
N TYR A 57 -34.70 15.94 -14.35
CA TYR A 57 -35.92 15.38 -14.94
C TYR A 57 -37.17 16.27 -14.88
N LYS A 58 -37.16 17.34 -14.08
CA LYS A 58 -38.39 18.13 -13.82
C LYS A 58 -39.04 18.66 -15.09
N LYS A 59 -38.26 19.31 -15.96
CA LYS A 59 -38.76 19.93 -17.20
C LYS A 59 -39.36 18.88 -18.16
N LEU A 60 -38.68 17.76 -18.34
CA LEU A 60 -39.17 16.65 -19.17
C LEU A 60 -40.53 16.15 -18.64
N VAL A 61 -40.63 15.86 -17.35
CA VAL A 61 -41.89 15.36 -16.75
C VAL A 61 -43.03 16.38 -16.85
N GLU A 62 -42.75 17.67 -16.65
CA GLU A 62 -43.74 18.74 -16.79
C GLU A 62 -44.31 18.83 -18.21
N GLU A 63 -43.46 18.67 -19.23
CA GLU A 63 -43.89 18.68 -20.62
C GLU A 63 -44.63 17.42 -21.04
N LEU A 64 -44.21 16.26 -20.56
CA LEU A 64 -44.94 15.01 -20.79
C LEU A 64 -46.34 15.08 -20.17
N LYS A 65 -46.51 15.75 -19.02
CA LYS A 65 -47.81 15.97 -18.38
C LYS A 65 -48.72 16.90 -19.18
N ALA A 66 -48.16 17.73 -20.05
CA ALA A 66 -48.95 18.55 -20.98
C ALA A 66 -49.48 17.72 -22.16
N ILE A 67 -48.92 16.53 -22.41
CA ILE A 67 -49.31 15.61 -23.49
C ILE A 67 -50.32 14.57 -22.97
N SER A 68 -50.04 13.96 -21.83
CA SER A 68 -50.91 12.97 -21.19
C SER A 68 -51.15 13.29 -19.73
N ASN A 69 -52.38 13.06 -19.26
CA ASN A 69 -52.72 13.14 -17.85
C ASN A 69 -52.19 11.92 -17.04
N ASN A 70 -51.71 10.88 -17.70
CA ASN A 70 -51.21 9.64 -17.10
C ASN A 70 -49.69 9.48 -17.25
N VAL A 71 -48.93 10.43 -16.70
CA VAL A 71 -47.46 10.35 -16.64
C VAL A 71 -47.03 9.79 -15.29
N THR A 72 -46.33 8.65 -15.32
CA THR A 72 -45.91 7.91 -14.12
C THR A 72 -44.39 7.87 -14.04
N PRO A 73 -43.77 8.71 -13.18
CA PRO A 73 -42.36 8.59 -12.86
C PRO A 73 -42.07 7.28 -12.13
N PHE A 74 -40.98 6.59 -12.51
CA PHE A 74 -40.51 5.38 -11.85
C PHE A 74 -39.15 5.61 -11.17
N PRO A 75 -39.12 6.22 -9.96
CA PRO A 75 -37.90 6.27 -9.19
C PRO A 75 -37.55 4.86 -8.68
N TYR A 76 -36.29 4.46 -8.81
CA TYR A 76 -35.78 3.16 -8.37
C TYR A 76 -34.44 3.31 -7.66
N ASP A 77 -34.05 2.30 -6.90
CA ASP A 77 -32.77 2.31 -6.17
C ASP A 77 -31.63 1.95 -7.12
N TRP A 78 -31.08 2.97 -7.78
CA TRP A 78 -30.04 2.87 -8.80
C TRP A 78 -28.72 2.23 -8.34
N ARG A 79 -28.58 1.87 -7.06
CA ARG A 79 -27.43 1.10 -6.55
C ARG A 79 -27.58 -0.40 -6.76
N GLN A 80 -28.82 -0.89 -6.82
CA GLN A 80 -29.14 -2.32 -6.84
C GLN A 80 -29.01 -2.90 -8.25
N ASN A 81 -28.99 -4.24 -8.32
CA ASN A 81 -29.06 -4.97 -9.59
C ASN A 81 -30.35 -4.58 -10.35
N ASN A 82 -30.22 -4.21 -11.64
CA ASN A 82 -31.35 -3.79 -12.47
C ASN A 82 -32.50 -4.83 -12.50
N LEU A 83 -32.18 -6.13 -12.44
CA LEU A 83 -33.16 -7.21 -12.45
C LEU A 83 -34.11 -7.17 -11.23
N ASN A 84 -33.71 -6.54 -10.13
CA ASN A 84 -34.52 -6.47 -8.90
C ASN A 84 -35.71 -5.51 -9.00
N HIS A 85 -35.77 -4.67 -10.03
CA HIS A 85 -36.77 -3.59 -10.11
C HIS A 85 -38.03 -3.95 -10.91
N PHE A 86 -38.05 -5.09 -11.61
CA PHE A 86 -39.13 -5.47 -12.52
C PHE A 86 -40.51 -5.49 -11.86
N LYS A 87 -40.61 -6.12 -10.68
CA LYS A 87 -41.88 -6.20 -9.94
C LYS A 87 -42.43 -4.84 -9.53
N GLU A 88 -41.57 -3.89 -9.19
CA GLU A 88 -42.01 -2.54 -8.83
C GLU A 88 -42.38 -1.72 -10.08
N LEU A 89 -41.70 -1.96 -11.20
CA LEU A 89 -42.03 -1.34 -12.49
C LEU A 89 -43.38 -1.86 -13.01
N GLU A 90 -43.61 -3.17 -12.97
CA GLU A 90 -44.87 -3.80 -13.37
C GLU A 90 -46.07 -3.19 -12.62
N LYS A 91 -45.94 -2.96 -11.31
CA LYS A 91 -46.98 -2.31 -10.48
C LYS A 91 -47.27 -0.86 -10.87
N LYS A 92 -46.38 -0.19 -11.60
CA LYS A 92 -46.60 1.19 -12.09
C LYS A 92 -47.37 1.23 -13.40
N LEU A 93 -47.43 0.13 -14.13
CA LEU A 93 -48.19 0.06 -15.37
C LEU A 93 -49.69 0.08 -15.05
N ASP A 94 -50.42 0.92 -15.77
CA ASP A 94 -51.85 1.10 -15.63
C ASP A 94 -52.58 0.05 -16.49
N PRO A 95 -53.27 -0.94 -15.89
CA PRO A 95 -53.98 -1.97 -16.64
C PRO A 95 -55.19 -1.42 -17.43
N SER A 96 -55.57 -0.15 -17.23
CA SER A 96 -56.59 0.55 -18.02
C SER A 96 -56.02 1.39 -19.16
N ALA A 97 -54.69 1.53 -19.26
CA ALA A 97 -54.05 2.18 -20.39
C ALA A 97 -54.29 1.37 -21.67
N GLU A 98 -54.66 2.07 -22.74
CA GLU A 98 -54.82 1.51 -24.09
C GLU A 98 -53.46 1.38 -24.78
N GLU A 99 -52.54 2.28 -24.43
CA GLU A 99 -51.19 2.36 -24.96
C GLU A 99 -50.22 2.77 -23.84
N ILE A 100 -49.04 2.16 -23.80
CA ILE A 100 -47.97 2.48 -22.86
C ILE A 100 -46.74 2.92 -23.66
N VAL A 101 -46.18 4.08 -23.31
CA VAL A 101 -44.92 4.59 -23.84
C VAL A 101 -43.90 4.68 -22.72
N ILE A 102 -42.70 4.14 -22.93
CA ILE A 102 -41.60 4.23 -21.97
C ILE A 102 -40.59 5.26 -22.47
N VAL A 103 -40.30 6.28 -21.65
CA VAL A 103 -39.22 7.25 -21.87
C VAL A 103 -38.14 6.97 -20.83
N ALA A 104 -36.95 6.59 -21.28
CA ALA A 104 -35.91 6.08 -20.43
C ALA A 104 -34.56 6.75 -20.72
N HIS A 105 -33.84 7.14 -19.68
CA HIS A 105 -32.55 7.82 -19.79
C HIS A 105 -31.40 6.94 -19.27
N SER A 106 -30.28 6.91 -19.98
CA SER A 106 -29.05 6.24 -19.54
C SER A 106 -29.31 4.79 -19.12
N MET A 107 -28.88 4.36 -17.93
CA MET A 107 -29.16 3.04 -17.36
C MET A 107 -30.66 2.69 -17.30
N GLY A 108 -31.55 3.69 -17.26
CA GLY A 108 -32.98 3.47 -17.33
C GLY A 108 -33.42 2.81 -18.65
N GLY A 109 -32.73 3.08 -19.76
CA GLY A 109 -33.00 2.44 -21.05
C GLY A 109 -32.65 0.95 -21.06
N ILE A 110 -31.54 0.59 -20.41
CA ILE A 110 -31.17 -0.80 -20.13
C ILE A 110 -32.26 -1.47 -19.29
N LEU A 111 -32.65 -0.84 -18.17
CA LEU A 111 -33.70 -1.37 -17.29
C LEU A 111 -35.03 -1.58 -18.03
N ALA A 112 -35.41 -0.64 -18.89
CA ALA A 112 -36.61 -0.75 -19.72
C ALA A 112 -36.53 -1.96 -20.67
N LYS A 113 -35.42 -2.12 -21.40
CA LYS A 113 -35.22 -3.25 -22.32
C LYS A 113 -35.27 -4.59 -21.58
N LEU A 114 -34.54 -4.70 -20.46
CA LEU A 114 -34.52 -5.90 -19.63
C LEU A 114 -35.94 -6.27 -19.15
N PHE A 115 -36.69 -5.29 -18.66
CA PHE A 115 -38.08 -5.50 -18.22
C PHE A 115 -39.00 -5.98 -19.35
N LEU A 116 -38.88 -5.40 -20.55
CA LEU A 116 -39.68 -5.82 -21.71
C LEU A 116 -39.36 -7.26 -22.14
N ASN A 117 -38.09 -7.66 -22.06
CA ASN A 117 -37.65 -9.00 -22.41
C ASN A 117 -38.11 -10.04 -21.38
N GLU A 118 -37.92 -9.78 -20.08
CA GLU A 118 -38.37 -10.67 -18.99
C GLU A 118 -39.87 -10.97 -19.06
N HIS A 119 -40.67 -9.94 -19.37
CA HIS A 119 -42.13 -10.03 -19.38
C HIS A 119 -42.72 -10.24 -20.78
N ARG A 120 -41.91 -10.70 -21.75
CA ARG A 120 -42.31 -10.90 -23.15
C ARG A 120 -43.56 -11.76 -23.25
N GLY A 121 -44.51 -11.31 -24.07
CA GLY A 121 -45.75 -12.02 -24.35
C GLY A 121 -46.86 -11.86 -23.30
N SER A 122 -46.63 -11.14 -22.20
CA SER A 122 -47.70 -10.78 -21.27
C SER A 122 -48.64 -9.72 -21.85
N ASP A 123 -49.94 -9.82 -21.51
CA ASP A 123 -50.98 -8.90 -22.03
C ASP A 123 -50.68 -7.41 -21.75
N LEU A 124 -49.95 -7.14 -20.68
CA LEU A 124 -49.57 -5.80 -20.26
C LEU A 124 -48.44 -5.23 -21.13
N ILE A 125 -47.43 -6.06 -21.44
CA ILE A 125 -46.29 -5.68 -22.29
C ILE A 125 -46.71 -5.57 -23.77
N ASN A 126 -47.72 -6.33 -24.20
CA ASN A 126 -48.32 -6.19 -25.52
C ASN A 126 -48.95 -4.80 -25.76
N ARG A 127 -49.15 -3.99 -24.71
CA ARG A 127 -49.63 -2.60 -24.81
C ARG A 127 -48.51 -1.57 -24.84
N VAL A 128 -47.25 -1.98 -24.62
CA VAL A 128 -46.11 -1.09 -24.79
C VAL A 128 -45.88 -0.92 -26.29
N SER A 129 -46.19 0.27 -26.81
CA SER A 129 -46.07 0.58 -28.24
C SER A 129 -44.73 1.20 -28.59
N LYS A 130 -44.14 1.96 -27.67
CA LYS A 130 -42.94 2.76 -27.90
C LYS A 130 -41.97 2.67 -26.72
N LEU A 131 -40.69 2.51 -27.03
CA LEU A 131 -39.56 2.71 -26.13
C LEU A 131 -38.72 3.87 -26.68
N ILE A 132 -38.57 4.95 -25.92
CA ILE A 132 -37.74 6.10 -26.27
C ILE A 132 -36.56 6.13 -25.31
N THR A 133 -35.36 5.82 -25.81
CA THR A 133 -34.12 5.83 -25.02
C THR A 133 -33.34 7.12 -25.25
N ILE A 134 -32.70 7.63 -24.20
CA ILE A 134 -31.91 8.86 -24.22
C ILE A 134 -30.53 8.55 -23.64
N GLY A 135 -29.48 8.57 -24.46
CA GLY A 135 -28.09 8.35 -24.06
C GLY A 135 -27.85 7.00 -23.37
N THR A 136 -28.43 5.90 -23.89
CA THR A 136 -28.35 4.59 -23.22
C THR A 136 -27.03 3.86 -23.54
N PRO A 137 -26.23 3.45 -22.54
CA PRO A 137 -24.94 2.78 -22.75
C PRO A 137 -25.11 1.28 -23.00
N TRP A 138 -25.58 0.87 -24.17
CA TRP A 138 -25.90 -0.54 -24.47
C TRP A 138 -24.75 -1.51 -24.24
N ASN A 139 -23.51 -1.07 -24.47
CA ASN A 139 -22.30 -1.89 -24.28
C ASN A 139 -21.48 -1.44 -23.06
N GLY A 140 -22.02 -0.60 -22.18
CA GLY A 140 -21.32 -0.02 -21.03
C GLY A 140 -20.49 1.22 -21.36
N ALA A 141 -19.77 1.75 -20.38
CA ALA A 141 -18.95 2.95 -20.55
C ALA A 141 -17.72 2.93 -19.63
N MET A 142 -16.59 3.49 -20.09
CA MET A 142 -15.37 3.59 -19.27
C MET A 142 -15.56 4.40 -17.99
N ASP A 143 -16.55 5.29 -17.95
CA ASP A 143 -16.92 6.03 -16.75
C ASP A 143 -17.25 5.09 -15.55
N ALA A 144 -17.78 3.89 -15.81
CA ALA A 144 -18.00 2.88 -14.76
C ALA A 144 -16.69 2.36 -14.17
N TYR A 145 -15.71 2.02 -15.02
CA TYR A 145 -14.38 1.59 -14.57
C TYR A 145 -13.66 2.71 -13.82
N LYS A 146 -13.67 3.93 -14.38
CA LYS A 146 -13.14 5.13 -13.72
C LYS A 146 -13.76 5.32 -12.32
N THR A 147 -15.08 5.20 -12.21
CA THR A 147 -15.82 5.36 -10.96
C THR A 147 -15.43 4.31 -9.90
N LEU A 148 -15.20 3.06 -10.30
CA LEU A 148 -14.74 2.01 -9.38
C LEU A 148 -13.29 2.23 -8.93
N LYS A 149 -12.39 2.55 -9.87
CA LYS A 149 -10.94 2.57 -9.60
C LYS A 149 -10.44 3.89 -9.01
N TYR A 150 -10.96 5.01 -9.50
CA TYR A 150 -10.49 6.36 -9.17
C TYR A 150 -11.55 7.21 -8.48
N GLY A 151 -12.82 6.85 -8.60
CA GLY A 151 -13.94 7.63 -8.07
C GLY A 151 -14.36 8.74 -9.02
N LYS A 152 -15.46 9.42 -8.66
CA LYS A 152 -16.08 10.49 -9.44
C LYS A 152 -16.61 11.58 -8.53
N ALA A 153 -16.33 12.85 -8.84
CA ALA A 153 -16.90 13.99 -8.13
C ALA A 153 -18.33 14.25 -8.61
N ILE A 154 -19.24 14.71 -7.75
CA ILE A 154 -20.55 15.19 -8.16
C ILE A 154 -20.90 16.47 -7.38
N PRO A 155 -21.21 17.59 -8.06
CA PRO A 155 -21.08 17.83 -9.51
C PRO A 155 -19.61 17.74 -9.99
N GLU A 156 -19.38 17.66 -11.30
CA GLU A 156 -18.02 17.53 -11.88
C GLU A 156 -17.42 18.83 -12.39
N LYS A 157 -18.24 19.76 -12.92
CA LYS A 157 -17.80 20.77 -13.90
C LYS A 157 -17.75 22.22 -13.40
N ASN A 158 -18.04 22.47 -12.13
CA ASN A 158 -18.10 23.83 -11.60
C ASN A 158 -17.33 23.95 -10.28
N LEU A 159 -17.27 25.16 -9.73
CA LEU A 159 -16.57 25.46 -8.48
C LEU A 159 -17.11 24.66 -7.27
N PHE A 160 -18.30 24.08 -7.36
CA PHE A 160 -18.87 23.17 -6.36
C PHE A 160 -18.52 21.71 -6.62
N ARG A 161 -17.46 21.43 -7.39
CA ARG A 161 -17.00 20.07 -7.68
C ARG A 161 -16.94 19.23 -6.39
N GLY A 162 -17.60 18.09 -6.40
CA GLY A 162 -17.63 17.17 -5.26
C GLY A 162 -18.48 17.59 -4.07
N LEU A 163 -19.27 18.68 -4.17
CA LEU A 163 -20.14 19.17 -3.10
C LEU A 163 -21.15 18.12 -2.62
N PHE A 164 -21.71 17.35 -3.56
CA PHE A 164 -22.63 16.26 -3.23
C PHE A 164 -21.90 14.95 -2.96
N LEU A 165 -20.90 14.60 -3.78
CA LEU A 165 -20.11 13.39 -3.61
C LEU A 165 -18.67 13.65 -4.03
N SER A 166 -17.71 13.52 -3.12
CA SER A 166 -16.29 13.62 -3.49
C SER A 166 -15.81 12.36 -4.22
N GLU A 167 -14.72 12.49 -4.99
CA GLU A 167 -14.08 11.35 -5.67
C GLU A 167 -13.69 10.25 -4.68
N LYS A 168 -13.14 10.64 -3.53
CA LYS A 168 -12.77 9.72 -2.45
C LYS A 168 -13.97 8.94 -1.93
N THR A 169 -15.04 9.62 -1.52
CA THR A 169 -16.24 8.95 -1.02
C THR A 169 -16.87 8.07 -2.09
N CYS A 170 -16.91 8.53 -3.34
CA CYS A 170 -17.39 7.76 -4.48
C CYS A 170 -16.62 6.43 -4.62
N LYS A 171 -15.29 6.49 -4.67
CA LYS A 171 -14.40 5.33 -4.75
C LYS A 171 -14.60 4.35 -3.58
N GLU A 172 -14.93 4.85 -2.40
CA GLU A 172 -15.15 4.01 -1.21
C GLU A 172 -16.51 3.28 -1.21
N ILE A 173 -17.53 3.80 -1.91
CA ILE A 173 -18.90 3.25 -1.89
C ILE A 173 -19.29 2.55 -3.18
N SER A 174 -18.75 2.97 -4.33
CA SER A 174 -19.11 2.46 -5.66
C SER A 174 -18.90 0.94 -5.81
N PRO A 175 -17.89 0.29 -5.20
CA PRO A 175 -17.72 -1.17 -5.30
C PRO A 175 -18.87 -1.98 -4.70
N TYR A 176 -19.70 -1.37 -3.85
CA TYR A 176 -20.86 -2.05 -3.27
C TYR A 176 -22.10 -2.03 -4.17
N PHE A 177 -22.06 -1.36 -5.34
CA PHE A 177 -23.23 -1.14 -6.19
C PHE A 177 -23.21 -2.07 -7.42
N PRO A 178 -24.01 -3.16 -7.44
CA PRO A 178 -24.12 -4.05 -8.60
C PRO A 178 -24.35 -3.34 -9.93
N SER A 179 -25.12 -2.24 -9.92
CA SER A 179 -25.45 -1.49 -11.13
C SER A 179 -24.24 -0.86 -11.83
N ILE A 180 -23.18 -0.51 -11.09
CA ILE A 180 -21.96 0.07 -11.69
C ILE A 180 -21.21 -1.02 -12.46
N TYR A 181 -21.14 -2.24 -11.93
CA TYR A 181 -20.54 -3.36 -12.66
C TYR A 181 -21.35 -3.74 -13.91
N GLN A 182 -22.68 -3.59 -13.87
CA GLN A 182 -23.55 -3.77 -15.05
C GLN A 182 -23.35 -2.71 -16.13
N LEU A 183 -22.66 -1.60 -15.82
CA LEU A 183 -22.31 -0.53 -16.76
C LEU A 183 -20.85 -0.59 -17.23
N LEU A 184 -20.06 -1.58 -16.77
CA LEU A 184 -18.72 -1.78 -17.29
C LEU A 184 -18.77 -2.13 -18.79
N PRO A 185 -17.76 -1.70 -19.57
CA PRO A 185 -17.55 -2.16 -20.94
C PRO A 185 -17.79 -3.66 -21.10
N SER A 186 -18.57 -4.07 -22.09
CA SER A 186 -18.77 -5.49 -22.41
C SER A 186 -17.71 -6.01 -23.40
N ASN A 187 -17.67 -7.32 -23.67
CA ASN A 187 -16.83 -7.84 -24.76
C ASN A 187 -17.19 -7.21 -26.11
N ARG A 188 -18.47 -6.89 -26.32
CA ARG A 188 -18.93 -6.16 -27.51
C ARG A 188 -18.40 -4.72 -27.55
N TYR A 189 -18.27 -4.06 -26.40
CA TYR A 189 -17.60 -2.76 -26.32
C TYR A 189 -16.15 -2.85 -26.80
N CYS A 190 -15.37 -3.82 -26.29
CA CYS A 190 -13.97 -4.01 -26.67
C CYS A 190 -13.81 -4.40 -28.14
N GLU A 191 -14.76 -5.17 -28.69
CA GLU A 191 -14.81 -5.46 -30.12
C GLU A 191 -15.10 -4.22 -30.96
N LEU A 192 -16.13 -3.45 -30.59
CA LEU A 192 -16.51 -2.23 -31.30
C LEU A 192 -15.39 -1.19 -31.25
N ALA A 193 -14.79 -0.96 -30.08
CA ALA A 193 -13.67 -0.05 -29.87
C ALA A 193 -12.56 -0.23 -30.90
N ARG A 194 -12.21 -1.48 -31.22
CA ARG A 194 -11.19 -1.81 -32.23
C ARG A 194 -11.59 -1.49 -33.68
N GLN A 195 -12.88 -1.29 -33.95
CA GLN A 195 -13.44 -1.16 -35.30
C GLN A 195 -13.89 0.28 -35.64
N VAL A 196 -13.99 1.18 -34.66
CA VAL A 196 -14.70 2.47 -34.84
C VAL A 196 -13.93 3.45 -35.74
N GLU A 197 -12.59 3.43 -35.70
CA GLU A 197 -11.74 4.48 -36.25
C GLU A 197 -10.49 3.93 -36.95
N THR A 198 -9.70 4.80 -37.57
CA THR A 198 -8.49 4.38 -38.30
C THR A 198 -7.38 3.90 -37.37
N LYS A 199 -7.39 4.38 -36.12
CA LYS A 199 -6.47 3.98 -35.04
C LYS A 199 -7.17 3.00 -34.10
N GLU A 200 -6.52 1.88 -33.80
CA GLU A 200 -7.05 0.88 -32.87
C GLU A 200 -7.17 1.48 -31.46
N LEU A 201 -8.40 1.58 -30.94
CA LEU A 201 -8.67 1.93 -29.56
C LEU A 201 -8.59 0.67 -28.68
N VAL A 202 -7.70 0.67 -27.70
CA VAL A 202 -7.63 -0.36 -26.66
C VAL A 202 -8.43 0.11 -25.44
N SER A 203 -9.46 -0.64 -25.05
CA SER A 203 -10.32 -0.25 -23.92
C SER A 203 -9.56 -0.23 -22.58
N TYR A 204 -8.71 -1.24 -22.37
CA TYR A 204 -7.89 -1.35 -21.17
C TYR A 204 -6.45 -1.70 -21.52
N LYS A 205 -5.52 -0.87 -21.08
CA LYS A 205 -4.07 -1.15 -21.15
C LYS A 205 -3.48 -0.98 -19.75
N ILE A 206 -2.73 -1.96 -19.25
CA ILE A 206 -2.06 -1.86 -17.94
C ILE A 206 -0.66 -2.43 -18.09
N ASN A 207 0.37 -1.61 -17.85
CA ASN A 207 1.79 -1.97 -17.97
C ASN A 207 2.05 -2.72 -19.29
N ASP A 208 1.75 -2.06 -20.41
CA ASP A 208 1.77 -2.56 -21.79
C ASP A 208 0.93 -3.79 -22.15
N VAL A 209 0.24 -4.40 -21.19
CA VAL A 209 -0.73 -5.46 -21.48
C VAL A 209 -2.05 -4.84 -21.94
N CYS A 210 -2.34 -5.00 -23.23
CA CYS A 210 -3.64 -4.67 -23.83
C CYS A 210 -4.65 -5.79 -23.58
N TYR A 211 -5.78 -5.47 -22.94
CA TYR A 211 -6.88 -6.43 -22.76
C TYR A 211 -7.93 -6.21 -23.85
N GLN A 212 -8.09 -7.23 -24.68
CA GLN A 212 -9.02 -7.22 -25.81
C GLN A 212 -10.39 -7.83 -25.46
N ASP A 213 -10.47 -8.48 -24.30
CA ASP A 213 -11.65 -9.12 -23.75
C ASP A 213 -11.91 -8.56 -22.34
N HIS A 214 -13.16 -8.19 -22.07
CA HIS A 214 -13.52 -7.62 -20.78
C HIS A 214 -13.53 -8.68 -19.68
N ASP A 215 -13.90 -9.92 -19.95
CA ASP A 215 -13.96 -10.96 -18.92
C ASP A 215 -12.54 -11.32 -18.44
N GLU A 216 -11.57 -11.37 -19.36
CA GLU A 216 -10.14 -11.49 -19.00
C GLU A 216 -9.70 -10.32 -18.10
N PHE A 217 -10.03 -9.08 -18.49
CA PHE A 217 -9.71 -7.90 -17.70
C PHE A 217 -10.36 -7.94 -16.31
N PHE A 218 -11.65 -8.30 -16.26
CA PHE A 218 -12.43 -8.40 -15.03
C PHE A 218 -11.80 -9.41 -14.08
N ASP A 219 -11.47 -10.61 -14.57
CA ASP A 219 -10.90 -11.69 -13.76
C ASP A 219 -9.57 -11.30 -13.14
N LYS A 220 -8.75 -10.53 -13.85
CA LYS A 220 -7.41 -10.13 -13.41
C LYS A 220 -7.39 -8.89 -12.52
N HIS A 221 -8.28 -7.92 -12.75
CA HIS A 221 -8.17 -6.58 -12.14
C HIS A 221 -9.36 -6.12 -11.30
N ILE A 222 -10.53 -6.76 -11.43
CA ILE A 222 -11.78 -6.31 -10.80
C ILE A 222 -12.39 -7.37 -9.88
N LYS A 223 -12.19 -8.65 -10.19
CA LYS A 223 -12.84 -9.79 -9.51
C LYS A 223 -12.61 -9.80 -8.00
N GLU A 224 -11.41 -9.49 -7.54
CA GLU A 224 -11.10 -9.47 -6.10
C GLU A 224 -11.96 -8.43 -5.37
N ASP A 225 -11.97 -7.18 -5.85
CA ASP A 225 -12.78 -6.10 -5.28
C ASP A 225 -14.29 -6.41 -5.32
N PHE A 226 -14.74 -7.03 -6.42
CA PHE A 226 -16.13 -7.47 -6.59
C PHE A 226 -16.55 -8.54 -5.57
N LEU A 227 -15.71 -9.56 -5.36
CA LEU A 227 -15.98 -10.64 -4.39
C LEU A 227 -15.89 -10.14 -2.95
N ASN A 228 -15.00 -9.20 -2.66
CA ASN A 228 -14.88 -8.56 -1.34
C ASN A 228 -16.14 -7.78 -0.94
N CYS A 229 -16.99 -7.42 -1.91
CA CYS A 229 -18.28 -6.76 -1.68
C CYS A 229 -19.46 -7.76 -1.58
N GLU A 230 -19.18 -9.06 -1.44
CA GLU A 230 -20.18 -10.14 -1.35
C GLU A 230 -21.13 -10.22 -2.56
N LEU A 231 -20.64 -9.81 -3.74
CA LEU A 231 -21.40 -9.88 -5.00
C LEU A 231 -21.18 -11.23 -5.70
N GLU A 232 -22.20 -11.71 -6.39
CA GLU A 232 -22.18 -12.98 -7.13
C GLU A 232 -22.18 -12.70 -8.64
N TYR A 233 -21.15 -13.17 -9.33
CA TYR A 233 -20.91 -12.83 -10.75
C TYR A 233 -22.07 -13.28 -11.65
N SER A 234 -22.55 -14.52 -11.46
CA SER A 234 -23.67 -15.07 -12.23
C SER A 234 -24.92 -14.18 -12.15
N LYS A 235 -25.32 -13.79 -10.93
CA LYS A 235 -26.51 -12.97 -10.71
C LYS A 235 -26.38 -11.53 -11.17
N VAL A 236 -25.20 -10.94 -11.02
CA VAL A 236 -24.98 -9.51 -11.31
C VAL A 236 -24.67 -9.29 -12.79
N ILE A 237 -23.89 -10.18 -13.40
CA ILE A 237 -23.32 -9.98 -14.73
C ILE A 237 -23.88 -10.97 -15.75
N GLU A 238 -23.88 -12.28 -15.49
CA GLU A 238 -24.31 -13.28 -16.49
C GLU A 238 -25.80 -13.16 -16.80
N ASP A 239 -26.68 -13.27 -15.80
CA ASP A 239 -28.14 -13.16 -15.96
C ASP A 239 -28.53 -11.83 -16.63
N PHE A 240 -27.83 -10.75 -16.26
CA PHE A 240 -28.03 -9.42 -16.82
C PHE A 240 -27.63 -9.36 -18.30
N ARG A 241 -26.46 -9.88 -18.67
CA ARG A 241 -25.95 -9.86 -20.05
C ARG A 241 -26.77 -10.77 -20.96
N GLU A 242 -27.19 -11.93 -20.47
CA GLU A 242 -28.05 -12.86 -21.19
C GLU A 242 -29.35 -12.14 -21.61
N LEU A 243 -30.07 -11.57 -20.65
CA LEU A 243 -31.34 -10.90 -20.91
C LEU A 243 -31.18 -9.59 -21.73
N LEU A 244 -30.06 -8.87 -21.56
CA LEU A 244 -29.77 -7.66 -22.33
C LEU A 244 -29.46 -7.96 -23.81
N SER A 245 -28.89 -9.14 -24.09
CA SER A 245 -28.53 -9.56 -25.44
C SER A 245 -29.74 -9.90 -26.31
N GLU A 246 -30.89 -10.21 -25.69
CA GLU A 246 -32.12 -10.48 -26.42
C GLU A 246 -32.61 -9.24 -27.21
N GLU A 247 -33.15 -9.47 -28.41
CA GLU A 247 -33.81 -8.44 -29.20
C GLU A 247 -35.05 -7.92 -28.49
N LEU A 248 -35.48 -6.68 -28.74
CA LEU A 248 -36.74 -6.17 -28.18
C LEU A 248 -37.96 -6.92 -28.75
N PRO A 249 -39.14 -6.90 -28.09
CA PRO A 249 -40.36 -7.42 -28.68
C PRO A 249 -40.70 -6.70 -29.99
N GLU A 250 -41.00 -7.44 -31.07
CA GLU A 250 -41.17 -6.92 -32.44
C GLU A 250 -42.23 -5.80 -32.55
N HIS A 251 -43.23 -5.80 -31.67
CA HIS A 251 -44.31 -4.79 -31.68
C HIS A 251 -43.90 -3.46 -31.04
N VAL A 252 -42.77 -3.40 -30.34
CA VAL A 252 -42.29 -2.19 -29.65
C VAL A 252 -41.46 -1.37 -30.61
N ASN A 253 -41.92 -0.16 -30.93
CA ASN A 253 -41.14 0.80 -31.69
C ASN A 253 -40.07 1.45 -30.79
N HIS A 254 -38.82 1.12 -31.03
CA HIS A 254 -37.68 1.69 -30.30
C HIS A 254 -37.13 2.91 -31.03
N TYR A 255 -37.07 4.05 -30.35
CA TYR A 255 -36.44 5.29 -30.80
C TYR A 255 -35.23 5.61 -29.91
N GLU A 256 -34.07 5.87 -30.52
CA GLU A 256 -32.84 6.14 -29.79
C GLU A 256 -32.40 7.59 -29.97
N ILE A 257 -32.24 8.31 -28.86
CA ILE A 257 -31.67 9.65 -28.85
C ILE A 257 -30.25 9.54 -28.30
N VAL A 258 -29.26 9.83 -29.14
CA VAL A 258 -27.83 9.61 -28.87
C VAL A 258 -27.11 10.96 -28.87
N GLY A 259 -26.45 11.31 -27.76
CA GLY A 259 -25.55 12.47 -27.73
C GLY A 259 -24.23 12.14 -28.45
N ILE A 260 -23.71 13.09 -29.23
CA ILE A 260 -22.51 12.91 -30.05
C ILE A 260 -21.66 14.18 -30.10
N ASN A 261 -20.38 14.01 -30.46
CA ASN A 261 -19.38 15.08 -30.68
C ASN A 261 -18.93 15.82 -29.41
N SER A 262 -19.13 15.21 -28.24
CA SER A 262 -18.45 15.58 -26.99
C SER A 262 -17.28 14.63 -26.70
N GLY A 263 -16.17 15.16 -26.20
CA GLY A 263 -14.99 14.37 -25.82
C GLY A 263 -15.28 13.37 -24.70
N THR A 264 -15.20 12.08 -25.02
CA THR A 264 -15.66 10.99 -24.15
C THR A 264 -14.56 9.96 -23.91
N ILE A 265 -14.24 9.70 -22.64
CA ILE A 265 -13.26 8.68 -22.27
C ILE A 265 -13.78 7.31 -22.75
N SER A 266 -13.02 6.70 -23.64
CA SER A 266 -13.38 5.47 -24.36
C SER A 266 -12.39 4.34 -24.14
N GLY A 267 -11.18 4.65 -23.66
CA GLY A 267 -10.21 3.69 -23.14
C GLY A 267 -9.46 4.27 -21.94
N ILE A 268 -8.90 3.40 -21.09
CA ILE A 268 -8.00 3.81 -20.00
C ILE A 268 -6.73 2.97 -20.06
N ASN A 269 -5.59 3.67 -20.13
CA ASN A 269 -4.24 3.12 -20.08
C ASN A 269 -3.60 3.43 -18.73
N VAL A 270 -2.98 2.44 -18.08
CA VAL A 270 -2.16 2.64 -16.88
C VAL A 270 -0.71 2.34 -17.24
N ASN A 271 0.13 3.36 -17.15
CA ASN A 271 1.54 3.28 -17.56
C ASN A 271 2.44 2.75 -16.43
N SER A 272 3.74 2.58 -16.71
CA SER A 272 4.74 2.07 -15.74
C SER A 272 4.93 2.97 -14.50
N LEU A 273 4.58 4.26 -14.58
CA LEU A 273 4.52 5.18 -13.43
C LEU A 273 3.24 5.02 -12.59
N LYS A 274 2.36 4.07 -12.95
CA LYS A 274 1.01 3.88 -12.38
C LYS A 274 0.07 5.06 -12.62
N GLU A 275 0.39 5.92 -13.58
CA GLU A 275 -0.47 7.03 -13.99
C GLU A 275 -1.55 6.47 -14.93
N ALA A 276 -2.78 6.92 -14.71
CA ALA A 276 -3.92 6.53 -15.51
C ALA A 276 -4.20 7.60 -16.56
N GLU A 277 -4.21 7.19 -17.82
CA GLU A 277 -4.49 8.03 -18.97
C GLU A 277 -5.77 7.61 -19.66
N GLY A 278 -6.63 8.57 -19.99
CA GLY A 278 -7.85 8.35 -20.77
C GLY A 278 -7.60 8.54 -22.27
N ASP A 279 -8.10 7.63 -23.07
CA ASP A 279 -8.22 7.80 -24.52
C ASP A 279 -9.62 8.34 -24.87
N PHE A 280 -9.70 9.42 -25.65
CA PHE A 280 -10.94 10.16 -25.90
C PHE A 280 -11.48 9.93 -27.31
N ARG A 281 -12.79 9.72 -27.43
CA ARG A 281 -13.53 9.60 -28.70
C ARG A 281 -14.80 10.43 -28.68
N SER A 282 -15.49 10.50 -29.82
CA SER A 282 -16.81 11.13 -29.91
C SER A 282 -17.87 10.38 -29.08
N GLY A 283 -18.70 11.11 -28.36
CA GLY A 283 -19.81 10.60 -27.57
C GLY A 283 -20.61 11.74 -26.92
N ASP A 284 -21.24 11.46 -25.77
CA ASP A 284 -22.01 12.44 -24.99
C ASP A 284 -21.28 12.94 -23.73
N GLY A 285 -19.96 12.73 -23.67
CA GLY A 285 -19.11 13.07 -22.53
C GLY A 285 -19.01 11.94 -21.48
N THR A 286 -19.92 10.97 -21.49
CA THR A 286 -19.90 9.79 -20.60
C THR A 286 -19.89 8.48 -21.38
N VAL A 287 -20.75 8.37 -22.39
CA VAL A 287 -20.97 7.17 -23.21
C VAL A 287 -20.44 7.44 -24.61
N PRO A 288 -19.48 6.64 -25.10
CA PRO A 288 -18.98 6.81 -26.46
C PRO A 288 -20.02 6.37 -27.48
N LEU A 289 -19.98 6.98 -28.67
CA LEU A 289 -20.97 6.79 -29.73
C LEU A 289 -21.23 5.31 -30.06
N PHE A 290 -20.15 4.54 -30.24
CA PHE A 290 -20.23 3.11 -30.59
C PHE A 290 -20.90 2.26 -29.49
N SER A 291 -20.90 2.71 -28.24
CA SER A 291 -21.61 2.04 -27.15
C SER A 291 -23.06 2.49 -27.02
N ALA A 292 -23.38 3.71 -27.47
CA ALA A 292 -24.69 4.32 -27.35
C ALA A 292 -25.70 3.88 -28.42
N ILE A 293 -25.23 3.34 -29.54
CA ILE A 293 -26.06 2.89 -30.67
C ILE A 293 -26.43 1.41 -30.49
N SER A 294 -27.71 1.08 -30.60
CA SER A 294 -28.15 -0.32 -30.69
C SER A 294 -28.14 -0.82 -32.15
N HIS A 295 -28.45 -2.11 -32.36
CA HIS A 295 -28.60 -2.66 -33.71
C HIS A 295 -29.87 -2.22 -34.46
N GLN A 296 -30.70 -1.32 -33.88
CA GLN A 296 -31.98 -0.88 -34.44
C GLN A 296 -31.83 0.34 -35.39
N GLU A 297 -32.79 0.51 -36.29
CA GLU A 297 -32.68 1.48 -37.40
C GLU A 297 -33.07 2.93 -37.05
N ARG A 298 -33.62 3.22 -35.85
CA ARG A 298 -34.27 4.50 -35.53
C ARG A 298 -33.47 5.37 -34.55
N SER A 299 -32.35 5.92 -35.02
CA SER A 299 -31.43 6.75 -34.23
C SER A 299 -31.52 8.23 -34.56
N PHE A 300 -31.45 9.06 -33.52
CA PHE A 300 -31.47 10.52 -33.58
C PHE A 300 -30.27 11.05 -32.82
N PHE A 301 -29.38 11.72 -33.53
CA PHE A 301 -28.11 12.21 -33.00
C PHE A 301 -28.23 13.67 -32.61
N VAL A 302 -27.82 14.00 -31.39
CA VAL A 302 -27.89 15.33 -30.81
C VAL A 302 -26.48 15.84 -30.56
N HIS A 303 -26.12 16.92 -31.22
CA HIS A 303 -24.77 17.47 -31.20
C HIS A 303 -24.47 18.19 -29.87
N LYS A 304 -23.33 17.85 -29.24
CA LYS A 304 -22.75 18.54 -28.07
C LYS A 304 -23.74 18.78 -26.93
N VAL A 305 -24.57 17.78 -26.66
CA VAL A 305 -25.39 17.75 -25.45
C VAL A 305 -24.85 16.65 -24.53
N GLU A 306 -24.31 17.09 -23.40
CA GLU A 306 -23.72 16.22 -22.41
C GLU A 306 -24.74 15.22 -21.83
N HIS A 307 -24.24 14.06 -21.40
CA HIS A 307 -25.05 12.94 -20.93
C HIS A 307 -26.12 13.34 -19.91
N SER A 308 -25.73 14.11 -18.88
CA SER A 308 -26.65 14.54 -17.82
C SER A 308 -27.67 15.58 -18.28
N ASP A 309 -27.39 16.26 -19.40
CA ASP A 309 -28.15 17.36 -19.99
C ASP A 309 -29.09 16.93 -21.09
N LEU A 310 -28.96 15.71 -21.63
CA LEU A 310 -29.89 15.19 -22.64
C LEU A 310 -31.36 15.32 -22.20
N PRO A 311 -31.79 14.92 -20.98
CA PRO A 311 -33.18 15.10 -20.56
C PRO A 311 -33.58 16.57 -20.33
N LYS A 312 -32.61 17.47 -20.10
CA LYS A 312 -32.81 18.91 -19.88
C LYS A 312 -32.94 19.66 -21.21
N SER A 313 -32.27 19.19 -22.25
CA SER A 313 -32.16 19.82 -23.56
C SER A 313 -33.54 20.07 -24.19
N PRO A 314 -33.85 21.32 -24.60
CA PRO A 314 -35.09 21.62 -25.32
C PRO A 314 -35.26 20.80 -26.60
N ILE A 315 -34.16 20.50 -27.30
CA ILE A 315 -34.17 19.73 -28.55
C ILE A 315 -34.63 18.31 -28.28
N VAL A 316 -34.02 17.65 -27.29
CA VAL A 316 -34.39 16.28 -26.88
C VAL A 316 -35.82 16.24 -26.38
N ARG A 317 -36.24 17.18 -25.53
CA ARG A 317 -37.61 17.20 -24.98
C ARG A 317 -38.68 17.40 -26.07
N ASN A 318 -38.42 18.28 -27.03
CA ASN A 318 -39.31 18.46 -28.19
C ASN A 318 -39.36 17.19 -29.05
N LEU A 319 -38.21 16.55 -29.27
CA LEU A 319 -38.14 15.30 -30.03
C LEU A 319 -38.93 14.17 -29.35
N VAL A 320 -38.77 13.99 -28.04
CA VAL A 320 -39.54 13.02 -27.24
C VAL A 320 -41.04 13.30 -27.36
N LYS A 321 -41.46 14.56 -27.27
CA LYS A 321 -42.86 14.95 -27.45
C LYS A 321 -43.38 14.56 -28.84
N ASP A 322 -42.60 14.83 -29.87
CA ASP A 322 -42.97 14.51 -31.25
C ASP A 322 -43.05 12.99 -31.47
N MET A 323 -42.09 12.21 -30.94
CA MET A 323 -42.11 10.74 -30.97
C MET A 323 -43.34 10.14 -30.28
N ILE A 324 -43.85 10.79 -29.22
CA ILE A 324 -45.07 10.35 -28.53
C ILE A 324 -46.33 10.71 -29.33
N THR A 325 -46.38 11.94 -29.87
CA THR A 325 -47.62 12.52 -30.40
C THR A 325 -47.84 12.34 -31.90
N LYS A 326 -46.79 12.07 -32.67
CA LYS A 326 -46.85 11.90 -34.11
C LYS A 326 -46.72 10.43 -34.50
N GLU A 327 -47.33 10.08 -35.61
CA GLU A 327 -47.05 8.85 -36.34
C GLU A 327 -45.66 8.93 -36.98
N GLU A 328 -45.00 7.79 -37.16
CA GLU A 328 -43.60 7.73 -37.61
C GLU A 328 -43.37 8.42 -38.96
N ASP A 329 -44.19 8.15 -39.98
CA ASP A 329 -44.07 8.79 -41.30
C ASP A 329 -44.19 10.32 -41.21
N THR A 330 -45.01 10.81 -40.27
CA THR A 330 -45.20 12.25 -40.04
C THR A 330 -44.00 12.84 -39.29
N LEU A 331 -43.51 12.15 -38.25
CA LEU A 331 -42.31 12.52 -37.52
C LEU A 331 -41.13 12.69 -38.49
N MET A 332 -40.88 11.67 -39.31
CA MET A 332 -39.76 11.67 -40.26
C MET A 332 -39.95 12.67 -41.40
N GLY A 333 -41.19 12.88 -41.87
CA GLY A 333 -41.50 13.85 -42.92
C GLY A 333 -41.42 15.31 -42.48
N GLU A 334 -41.66 15.60 -41.19
CA GLU A 334 -41.58 16.95 -40.61
C GLU A 334 -40.21 17.25 -39.96
N LEU A 335 -39.37 16.23 -39.75
CA LEU A 335 -38.06 16.41 -39.13
C LEU A 335 -37.15 17.22 -40.07
N ILE A 336 -36.68 18.35 -39.57
CA ILE A 336 -35.70 19.19 -40.27
C ILE A 336 -34.34 18.89 -39.66
N GLU A 337 -33.47 18.22 -40.42
CA GLU A 337 -32.08 18.03 -40.00
C GLU A 337 -31.36 19.38 -39.87
N SER A 338 -30.48 19.46 -38.90
CA SER A 338 -29.67 20.63 -38.57
C SER A 338 -28.36 20.20 -37.94
N GLU A 339 -27.44 21.14 -37.73
CA GLU A 339 -26.19 20.86 -37.01
C GLU A 339 -26.43 20.35 -35.57
N LEU A 340 -27.59 20.66 -34.97
CA LEU A 340 -27.93 20.25 -33.61
C LEU A 340 -28.65 18.90 -33.53
N LEU A 341 -29.27 18.46 -34.62
CA LEU A 341 -30.10 17.25 -34.67
C LEU A 341 -30.12 16.66 -36.08
N PHE A 342 -29.72 15.39 -36.21
CA PHE A 342 -29.71 14.64 -37.47
C PHE A 342 -29.97 13.15 -37.22
N THR A 343 -30.30 12.38 -38.27
CA THR A 343 -30.74 10.97 -38.12
C THR A 343 -29.74 9.94 -38.63
N ARG A 344 -28.68 10.39 -39.30
CA ARG A 344 -27.66 9.51 -39.87
C ARG A 344 -26.26 10.03 -39.62
N LEU A 345 -25.34 9.12 -39.32
CA LEU A 345 -23.93 9.46 -39.07
C LEU A 345 -23.21 10.02 -40.30
N ASP A 346 -23.66 9.68 -41.51
CA ASP A 346 -23.14 10.20 -42.79
C ASP A 346 -23.82 11.51 -43.24
N SER A 347 -24.68 12.10 -42.40
CA SER A 347 -25.28 13.41 -42.67
C SER A 347 -24.20 14.49 -42.75
N SER A 348 -24.37 15.44 -43.68
CA SER A 348 -23.48 16.61 -43.79
C SER A 348 -23.50 17.52 -42.56
N HIS A 349 -24.48 17.33 -41.67
CA HIS A 349 -24.59 18.05 -40.40
C HIS A 349 -23.69 17.46 -39.30
N ASN A 350 -23.20 16.23 -39.47
CA ASN A 350 -22.27 15.63 -38.53
C ASN A 350 -20.84 16.13 -38.80
N LYS A 351 -20.38 17.09 -37.98
CA LYS A 351 -19.03 17.68 -38.09
C LYS A 351 -17.93 16.89 -37.36
N GLY A 352 -18.27 15.78 -36.71
CA GLY A 352 -17.36 15.03 -35.84
C GLY A 352 -16.99 15.78 -34.55
N TYR A 353 -16.26 15.10 -33.66
CA TYR A 353 -15.65 15.72 -32.48
C TYR A 353 -14.35 16.40 -32.88
N ASN A 354 -14.26 17.72 -32.68
CA ASN A 354 -13.04 18.48 -32.88
C ASN A 354 -12.79 19.32 -31.63
N GLY A 355 -11.53 19.47 -31.21
CA GLY A 355 -11.19 20.26 -30.04
C GLY A 355 -9.75 20.07 -29.55
N THR A 356 -9.41 20.79 -28.50
CA THR A 356 -8.10 20.72 -27.84
C THR A 356 -8.25 20.11 -26.46
N ILE A 357 -7.39 19.14 -26.11
CA ILE A 357 -7.36 18.54 -24.77
C ILE A 357 -5.99 18.79 -24.15
N ILE A 358 -5.98 19.43 -22.97
CA ILE A 358 -4.77 19.58 -22.16
C ILE A 358 -4.73 18.43 -21.17
N LYS A 359 -3.61 17.70 -21.12
CA LYS A 359 -3.32 16.66 -20.12
C LYS A 359 -2.29 17.18 -19.15
N VAL A 360 -2.55 17.02 -17.85
CA VAL A 360 -1.57 17.26 -16.78
C VAL A 360 -1.54 16.03 -15.87
N ALA A 361 -0.43 15.28 -15.90
CA ALA A 361 -0.21 14.08 -15.11
C ALA A 361 0.75 14.36 -13.95
N CYS A 362 0.21 14.57 -12.74
CA CYS A 362 0.90 14.72 -11.45
C CYS A 362 -0.16 15.04 -10.36
N PRO A 363 0.05 14.74 -9.07
CA PRO A 363 -0.80 15.26 -7.97
C PRO A 363 -0.78 16.79 -7.84
N VAL A 364 -1.44 17.47 -8.78
CA VAL A 364 -1.52 18.93 -8.89
C VAL A 364 -2.96 19.41 -8.86
N ALA A 365 -3.14 20.64 -8.40
CA ALA A 365 -4.35 21.41 -8.61
C ALA A 365 -4.13 22.30 -9.84
N ILE A 366 -5.16 22.43 -10.67
CA ILE A 366 -5.15 23.33 -11.82
C ILE A 366 -6.09 24.51 -11.60
N SER A 367 -5.74 25.66 -12.17
CA SER A 367 -6.58 26.85 -12.25
C SER A 367 -6.57 27.39 -13.67
N LEU A 368 -7.74 27.76 -14.20
CA LEU A 368 -7.86 28.43 -15.50
C LEU A 368 -7.92 29.94 -15.30
N VAL A 369 -7.15 30.67 -16.11
CA VAL A 369 -7.05 32.13 -16.07
C VAL A 369 -7.61 32.72 -17.36
N ASP A 370 -8.56 33.65 -17.24
CA ASP A 370 -9.12 34.37 -18.40
C ASP A 370 -8.12 35.42 -18.95
N LYS A 371 -8.43 36.01 -20.12
CA LYS A 371 -7.61 37.10 -20.72
C LYS A 371 -7.52 38.39 -19.88
N ASN A 372 -8.23 38.48 -18.76
CA ASN A 372 -8.16 39.60 -17.83
C ASN A 372 -7.28 39.28 -16.60
N GLY A 373 -6.67 38.09 -16.54
CA GLY A 373 -5.87 37.62 -15.42
C GLY A 373 -6.69 37.09 -14.23
N ASN A 374 -7.99 36.85 -14.40
CA ASN A 374 -8.84 36.31 -13.33
C ASN A 374 -8.88 34.79 -13.36
N ILE A 375 -8.79 34.16 -12.18
CA ILE A 375 -9.02 32.72 -12.04
C ILE A 375 -10.52 32.43 -12.15
N VAL A 376 -10.92 31.75 -13.22
CA VAL A 376 -12.32 31.40 -13.51
C VAL A 376 -12.66 29.95 -13.14
N TYR A 377 -11.66 29.10 -12.97
CA TYR A 377 -11.80 27.74 -12.45
C TYR A 377 -10.63 27.42 -11.51
N GLY A 378 -10.87 26.61 -10.48
CA GLY A 378 -9.84 26.12 -9.56
C GLY A 378 -9.75 26.89 -8.24
N ALA A 379 -8.53 27.08 -7.73
CA ALA A 379 -8.29 27.73 -6.45
C ALA A 379 -8.34 29.25 -6.59
N ILE A 380 -9.43 29.87 -6.14
CA ILE A 380 -9.65 31.31 -6.24
C ILE A 380 -9.37 31.97 -4.88
N GLU A 381 -8.46 32.94 -4.85
CA GLU A 381 -7.93 33.52 -3.60
C GLU A 381 -8.87 34.53 -2.92
N THR A 382 -9.63 35.30 -3.71
CA THR A 382 -10.63 36.24 -3.21
C THR A 382 -11.81 36.32 -4.15
N ILE A 383 -13.03 36.11 -3.63
CA ILE A 383 -14.27 36.28 -4.39
C ILE A 383 -15.26 37.08 -3.54
N ASP A 384 -15.91 38.09 -4.13
CA ASP A 384 -17.08 38.75 -3.56
C ASP A 384 -18.39 38.05 -3.99
N GLU A 385 -19.54 38.39 -3.40
CA GLU A 385 -20.79 37.68 -3.69
C GLU A 385 -21.25 37.77 -5.16
N GLU A 386 -20.82 38.80 -5.91
CA GLU A 386 -21.15 38.96 -7.33
C GLU A 386 -20.22 38.11 -8.21
N GLY A 387 -18.90 38.13 -7.97
CA GLY A 387 -17.94 37.25 -8.62
C GLY A 387 -18.25 35.77 -8.38
N LEU A 388 -18.74 35.41 -7.18
CA LEU A 388 -19.13 34.02 -6.90
C LEU A 388 -20.34 33.60 -7.75
N LYS A 389 -21.26 34.51 -8.05
CA LYS A 389 -22.45 34.24 -8.88
C LYS A 389 -22.16 34.19 -10.37
N GLU A 390 -21.11 34.86 -10.83
CA GLU A 390 -20.69 34.80 -12.24
C GLU A 390 -19.91 33.51 -12.50
N ILE A 391 -18.90 33.21 -11.67
CA ILE A 391 -18.06 32.01 -11.80
C ILE A 391 -18.85 30.72 -11.59
N THR A 392 -19.94 30.75 -10.81
CA THR A 392 -20.80 29.56 -10.60
C THR A 392 -21.78 29.29 -11.72
N LYS A 393 -21.90 30.16 -12.73
CA LYS A 393 -22.74 29.94 -13.91
C LYS A 393 -22.02 29.23 -15.04
N GLU A 394 -20.71 29.37 -15.12
CA GLU A 394 -19.90 28.75 -16.17
C GLU A 394 -19.49 27.33 -15.74
N GLU A 395 -19.56 26.40 -16.67
CA GLU A 395 -19.18 25.01 -16.47
C GLU A 395 -18.01 24.69 -17.40
N TYR A 396 -16.86 24.36 -16.84
CA TYR A 396 -15.67 24.01 -17.61
C TYR A 396 -15.52 22.49 -17.66
N ASN A 397 -15.12 21.96 -18.82
CA ASN A 397 -15.02 20.52 -19.02
C ASN A 397 -13.69 19.97 -18.48
N VAL A 398 -13.61 19.83 -17.16
CA VAL A 398 -12.45 19.29 -16.45
C VAL A 398 -12.71 17.88 -15.93
N LYS A 399 -11.92 16.91 -16.41
CA LYS A 399 -12.03 15.50 -16.05
C LYS A 399 -10.76 15.03 -15.34
N THR A 400 -10.90 14.14 -14.37
CA THR A 400 -9.76 13.53 -13.66
C THR A 400 -9.81 12.01 -13.80
N ILE A 401 -8.64 11.37 -13.85
CA ILE A 401 -8.45 9.92 -13.77
C ILE A 401 -7.22 9.68 -12.88
N GLY A 402 -7.43 9.25 -11.65
CA GLY A 402 -6.35 9.15 -10.67
C GLY A 402 -5.73 10.53 -10.42
N THR A 403 -4.43 10.66 -10.66
CA THR A 403 -3.68 11.92 -10.55
C THR A 403 -3.61 12.70 -11.86
N THR A 404 -4.21 12.19 -12.95
CA THR A 404 -4.19 12.86 -14.26
C THR A 404 -5.42 13.74 -14.41
N THR A 405 -5.19 15.01 -14.75
CA THR A 405 -6.26 15.99 -15.03
C THR A 405 -6.29 16.31 -16.52
N TYR A 406 -7.50 16.41 -17.06
CA TYR A 406 -7.79 16.76 -18.44
C TYR A 406 -8.67 18.02 -18.48
N VAL A 407 -8.30 18.99 -19.31
CA VAL A 407 -9.14 20.15 -19.64
C VAL A 407 -9.50 20.07 -21.12
N LEU A 408 -10.79 20.03 -21.42
CA LEU A 408 -11.29 19.85 -22.78
C LEU A 408 -11.88 21.16 -23.30
N PHE A 409 -11.36 21.65 -24.42
CA PHE A 409 -11.88 22.79 -25.19
C PHE A 409 -12.51 22.25 -26.47
N ASP A 410 -13.83 22.20 -26.54
CA ASP A 410 -14.56 21.59 -27.65
C ASP A 410 -14.95 22.57 -28.78
N GLY A 411 -14.44 23.80 -28.73
CA GLY A 411 -14.44 24.75 -29.85
C GLY A 411 -15.76 25.49 -30.15
N GLU A 412 -16.88 25.14 -29.48
CA GLU A 412 -18.17 25.84 -29.63
C GLU A 412 -18.64 26.60 -28.39
N ALA A 413 -18.38 26.06 -27.18
CA ALA A 413 -18.72 26.72 -25.93
C ALA A 413 -17.51 27.39 -25.28
N ASP A 414 -16.38 26.68 -25.22
CA ASP A 414 -15.12 27.15 -24.63
C ASP A 414 -13.98 26.94 -25.64
N LYS A 415 -13.45 28.02 -26.22
CA LYS A 415 -12.23 27.95 -27.04
C LYS A 415 -11.01 28.13 -26.17
N ILE A 416 -9.92 27.48 -26.52
CA ILE A 416 -8.65 27.63 -25.79
C ILE A 416 -8.19 29.11 -25.82
N ASP A 417 -8.44 29.82 -26.93
CA ASP A 417 -8.22 31.27 -27.05
C ASP A 417 -9.05 32.17 -26.12
N ASP A 418 -10.09 31.66 -25.46
CA ASP A 418 -10.84 32.44 -24.47
C ASP A 418 -10.04 32.60 -23.15
N PHE A 419 -8.95 31.85 -22.98
CA PHE A 419 -8.13 31.79 -21.76
C PHE A 419 -6.71 32.29 -21.99
N GLU A 420 -6.11 32.93 -20.99
CA GLU A 420 -4.71 33.38 -21.03
C GLU A 420 -3.76 32.22 -20.72
N SER A 421 -4.02 31.53 -19.62
CA SER A 421 -3.13 30.49 -19.13
C SER A 421 -3.85 29.44 -18.26
N LEU A 422 -3.17 28.30 -18.10
CA LEU A 422 -3.50 27.27 -17.13
C LEU A 422 -2.38 27.20 -16.08
N VAL A 423 -2.73 27.49 -14.83
CA VAL A 423 -1.80 27.47 -13.70
C VAL A 423 -1.86 26.10 -13.03
N ILE A 424 -0.69 25.52 -12.77
CA ILE A 424 -0.48 24.20 -12.19
C ILE A 424 0.24 24.37 -10.84
N ARG A 425 -0.43 23.98 -9.74
CA ARG A 425 0.12 24.05 -8.38
C ARG A 425 0.19 22.66 -7.76
N ALA A 426 1.37 22.26 -7.32
CA ALA A 426 1.56 20.95 -6.72
C ALA A 426 1.11 20.93 -5.25
N TYR A 427 0.40 19.87 -4.85
CA TYR A 427 0.13 19.59 -3.43
C TYR A 427 0.97 18.40 -2.90
N ASP A 428 1.73 17.76 -3.78
CA ASP A 428 2.71 16.72 -3.48
C ASP A 428 3.89 16.82 -4.46
N GLN A 429 5.01 16.15 -4.16
CA GLN A 429 6.18 16.16 -5.03
C GLN A 429 6.12 15.03 -6.06
N GLY A 430 6.41 15.32 -7.33
CA GLY A 430 6.47 14.28 -8.34
C GLY A 430 6.92 14.75 -9.72
N PRO A 431 7.29 13.80 -10.61
CA PRO A 431 7.44 14.09 -12.03
C PRO A 431 6.10 14.59 -12.59
N THR A 432 6.15 15.60 -13.45
CA THR A 432 4.98 16.22 -14.06
C THR A 432 5.11 16.20 -15.57
N THR A 433 4.07 15.67 -16.23
CA THR A 433 3.94 15.69 -17.69
C THR A 433 2.76 16.55 -18.08
N VAL A 434 3.00 17.44 -19.04
CA VAL A 434 1.98 18.33 -19.62
C VAL A 434 1.95 18.13 -21.13
N THR A 435 0.76 17.95 -21.70
CA THR A 435 0.57 17.91 -23.16
C THR A 435 -0.64 18.73 -23.58
N VAL A 436 -0.58 19.27 -24.80
CA VAL A 436 -1.71 19.90 -25.49
C VAL A 436 -1.97 19.07 -26.75
N ASP A 437 -3.16 18.48 -26.85
CA ASP A 437 -3.52 17.53 -27.89
C ASP A 437 -4.64 18.10 -28.77
N GLU A 438 -4.45 18.08 -30.09
CA GLU A 438 -5.46 18.45 -31.08
C GLU A 438 -6.24 17.22 -31.56
N TYR A 439 -7.56 17.29 -31.46
CA TYR A 439 -8.47 16.25 -31.92
C TYR A 439 -9.25 16.71 -33.15
N VAL A 440 -9.27 15.85 -34.18
CA VAL A 440 -10.05 16.03 -35.40
C VAL A 440 -10.86 14.77 -35.66
N ASN A 441 -12.18 14.93 -35.84
CA ASN A 441 -13.14 13.84 -36.04
C ASN A 441 -13.06 12.69 -35.01
N GLY A 442 -12.72 12.98 -33.75
CA GLY A 442 -12.59 11.95 -32.71
C GLY A 442 -11.18 11.41 -32.50
N GLU A 443 -10.25 11.66 -33.42
CA GLU A 443 -8.89 11.15 -33.36
C GLU A 443 -7.91 12.25 -32.93
N ASN A 444 -6.96 11.90 -32.05
CA ASN A 444 -5.81 12.77 -31.77
C ASN A 444 -4.89 12.79 -33.00
N VAL A 445 -4.69 13.96 -33.59
CA VAL A 445 -3.91 14.15 -34.83
C VAL A 445 -2.56 14.80 -34.58
N LYS A 446 -2.44 15.70 -33.59
CA LYS A 446 -1.23 16.47 -33.32
C LYS A 446 -1.11 16.69 -31.82
N ARG A 447 0.11 16.59 -31.28
CA ARG A 447 0.38 16.84 -29.86
C ARG A 447 1.61 17.72 -29.70
N ASN A 448 1.49 18.72 -28.83
CA ASN A 448 2.61 19.46 -28.26
C ASN A 448 2.87 18.91 -26.85
N ALA A 449 4.01 18.25 -26.68
CA ALA A 449 4.40 17.62 -25.42
C ALA A 449 5.61 18.32 -24.82
N PHE A 450 5.50 18.70 -23.54
CA PHE A 450 6.57 19.37 -22.79
C PHE A 450 7.45 18.34 -22.07
N LYS A 451 8.76 18.59 -22.01
CA LYS A 451 9.70 17.74 -21.27
C LYS A 451 9.29 17.58 -19.83
N THR A 452 9.46 16.38 -19.28
CA THR A 452 9.10 16.09 -17.90
C THR A 452 9.96 16.91 -16.95
N PHE A 453 9.32 17.51 -15.95
CA PHE A 453 10.00 18.25 -14.89
C PHE A 453 9.48 17.78 -13.53
N THR A 454 10.28 17.97 -12.48
CA THR A 454 9.85 17.67 -11.11
C THR A 454 9.27 18.94 -10.48
N ILE A 455 8.04 18.86 -10.00
CA ILE A 455 7.38 19.92 -9.25
C ILE A 455 7.29 19.54 -7.77
N ASN A 456 7.30 20.52 -6.88
CA ASN A 456 7.04 20.35 -5.45
C ASN A 456 6.17 21.51 -4.93
N THR A 457 5.85 21.51 -3.64
CA THR A 457 4.94 22.50 -3.03
C THR A 457 5.45 23.94 -3.05
N ASP A 458 6.73 24.18 -3.34
CA ASP A 458 7.35 25.51 -3.42
C ASP A 458 7.44 26.02 -4.87
N MET A 459 6.89 25.26 -5.83
CA MET A 459 6.92 25.55 -7.26
C MET A 459 5.50 25.69 -7.83
N GLN A 460 5.36 26.50 -8.87
CA GLN A 460 4.18 26.52 -9.72
C GLN A 460 4.59 26.45 -11.19
N ALA A 461 3.71 25.98 -12.07
CA ALA A 461 3.92 26.05 -13.50
C ALA A 461 2.75 26.76 -14.17
N GLU A 462 3.03 27.48 -15.26
CA GLU A 462 2.05 28.22 -16.03
C GLU A 462 2.16 27.83 -17.51
N LEU A 463 1.08 27.28 -18.05
CA LEU A 463 0.94 26.97 -19.46
C LEU A 463 0.20 28.12 -20.14
N VAL A 464 0.89 28.88 -20.98
CA VAL A 464 0.30 29.94 -21.82
C VAL A 464 -0.48 29.28 -22.96
N LEU A 465 -1.74 29.69 -23.12
CA LEU A 465 -2.70 29.06 -24.02
C LEU A 465 -2.89 29.85 -25.32
N SER A 466 -2.87 29.13 -26.45
CA SER A 466 -3.16 29.63 -27.80
C SER A 466 -3.90 28.59 -28.62
N ASP A 467 -4.80 29.03 -29.51
CA ASP A 467 -5.42 28.22 -30.57
C ASP A 467 -4.35 27.62 -31.51
N ASP A 468 -3.21 28.30 -31.71
CA ASP A 468 -2.06 27.71 -32.39
C ASP A 468 -1.27 26.83 -31.40
N ILE A 469 -1.33 25.52 -31.61
CA ILE A 469 -0.64 24.52 -30.81
C ILE A 469 0.88 24.78 -30.68
N GLU A 470 1.48 25.46 -31.66
CA GLU A 470 2.92 25.81 -31.69
C GLU A 470 3.27 27.02 -30.82
N GLU A 471 2.28 27.84 -30.48
CA GLU A 471 2.46 29.02 -29.63
C GLU A 471 2.23 28.73 -28.14
N ASN A 472 1.79 27.52 -27.79
CA ASN A 472 1.60 27.11 -26.41
C ASN A 472 2.97 26.91 -25.73
N LYS A 473 3.17 27.57 -24.59
CA LYS A 473 4.46 27.59 -23.86
C LYS A 473 4.28 27.29 -22.39
N LEU A 474 5.18 26.51 -21.81
CA LEU A 474 5.14 26.14 -20.40
C LEU A 474 6.31 26.78 -19.65
N TYR A 475 6.00 27.45 -18.54
CA TYR A 475 6.97 28.05 -17.64
C TYR A 475 6.87 27.42 -16.26
N VAL A 476 8.01 27.14 -15.63
CA VAL A 476 8.08 26.72 -14.22
C VAL A 476 8.66 27.85 -13.40
N GLU A 477 7.94 28.25 -12.36
CA GLU A 477 8.30 29.31 -11.43
C GLU A 477 8.68 28.72 -10.08
N VAL A 478 9.79 29.22 -9.53
CA VAL A 478 10.28 28.89 -8.19
C VAL A 478 10.38 30.17 -7.40
N GLU A 479 9.92 30.18 -6.15
CA GLU A 479 9.93 31.38 -5.32
C GLU A 479 11.33 32.04 -5.29
N GLY A 480 11.40 33.30 -5.72
CA GLY A 480 12.64 34.09 -5.75
C GLY A 480 13.58 33.82 -6.93
N LYS A 481 13.15 33.08 -7.97
CA LYS A 481 13.91 32.87 -9.22
C LYS A 481 13.10 33.33 -10.44
N GLU A 482 13.80 33.61 -11.53
CA GLU A 482 13.17 33.86 -12.83
C GLU A 482 12.47 32.58 -13.35
N PRO A 483 11.33 32.70 -14.03
CA PRO A 483 10.64 31.57 -14.66
C PRO A 483 11.54 30.84 -15.67
N ILE A 484 11.44 29.52 -15.71
CA ILE A 484 12.19 28.65 -16.62
C ILE A 484 11.22 28.12 -17.68
N GLU A 485 11.46 28.40 -18.95
CA GLU A 485 10.71 27.79 -20.07
C GLU A 485 11.08 26.31 -20.18
N ILE A 486 10.07 25.45 -20.31
CA ILE A 486 10.23 24.01 -20.52
C ILE A 486 10.19 23.72 -22.01
N ASP A 487 11.21 23.02 -22.51
CA ASP A 487 11.28 22.61 -23.91
C ASP A 487 10.09 21.70 -24.28
N SER A 488 9.64 21.81 -25.52
CA SER A 488 8.52 21.02 -26.04
C SER A 488 8.80 20.47 -27.43
N SER A 489 8.17 19.35 -27.77
CA SER A 489 8.20 18.77 -29.12
C SER A 489 6.80 18.62 -29.66
N ILE A 490 6.65 18.92 -30.95
CA ILE A 490 5.37 18.93 -31.65
C ILE A 490 5.46 17.97 -32.82
N GLU A 491 4.66 16.92 -32.79
CA GLU A 491 4.65 15.88 -33.82
C GLU A 491 3.22 15.44 -34.12
N GLU A 492 3.02 14.90 -35.32
CA GLU A 492 1.80 14.18 -35.66
C GLU A 492 1.73 12.85 -34.88
N VAL A 493 0.56 12.54 -34.34
CA VAL A 493 0.35 11.29 -33.62
C VAL A 493 0.13 10.18 -34.64
N ILE A 494 1.05 9.21 -34.70
CA ILE A 494 0.95 8.05 -35.59
C ILE A 494 0.44 6.81 -34.85
N SER A 495 -0.04 5.80 -35.58
CA SER A 495 -0.65 4.59 -35.01
C SER A 495 0.35 3.52 -34.57
N GLU A 496 1.48 3.39 -35.28
CA GLU A 496 2.52 2.41 -34.95
C GLU A 496 3.68 3.10 -34.23
N ILE A 497 3.76 2.90 -32.92
CA ILE A 497 4.79 3.49 -32.06
C ILE A 497 5.70 2.38 -31.56
N THR A 498 7.01 2.58 -31.71
CA THR A 498 8.03 1.78 -31.03
C THR A 498 8.44 2.52 -29.77
N CYS A 499 8.25 1.90 -28.62
CA CYS A 499 8.67 2.48 -27.34
C CYS A 499 10.21 2.51 -27.24
N PRO A 500 10.80 3.42 -26.46
CA PRO A 500 12.23 3.40 -26.20
C PRO A 500 12.66 2.10 -25.49
N GLU A 501 13.94 1.75 -25.49
CA GLU A 501 14.42 0.58 -24.75
C GLU A 501 15.67 0.88 -23.94
N THR A 502 15.66 0.56 -22.65
CA THR A 502 16.78 0.82 -21.73
C THR A 502 17.44 -0.45 -21.26
N SER A 503 18.77 -0.46 -21.29
CA SER A 503 19.56 -1.47 -20.60
C SER A 503 20.32 -0.83 -19.45
N GLY A 504 20.27 -1.47 -18.28
CA GLY A 504 20.94 -1.00 -17.08
C GLY A 504 21.47 -2.17 -16.26
N GLU A 505 22.43 -1.89 -15.40
CA GLU A 505 23.07 -2.87 -14.54
C GLU A 505 23.34 -2.31 -13.14
N ILE A 506 23.51 -3.23 -12.19
CA ILE A 506 23.93 -2.90 -10.84
C ILE A 506 25.45 -3.00 -10.76
N VAL A 507 26.08 -1.93 -10.30
CA VAL A 507 27.54 -1.79 -10.23
C VAL A 507 27.95 -1.49 -8.80
N GLY A 508 28.90 -2.26 -8.27
CA GLY A 508 29.47 -2.02 -6.96
C GLY A 508 30.81 -2.73 -6.83
N ALA A 509 31.64 -2.29 -5.88
CA ALA A 509 32.96 -2.90 -5.65
C ALA A 509 32.85 -4.40 -5.30
N ASN A 510 31.80 -4.77 -4.55
CA ASN A 510 31.49 -6.15 -4.19
C ASN A 510 30.11 -6.51 -4.75
N THR A 511 30.08 -7.19 -5.89
CA THR A 511 28.85 -7.58 -6.60
C THR A 511 28.94 -9.05 -7.00
N TYR A 512 27.89 -9.81 -6.75
CA TYR A 512 27.75 -11.21 -7.13
C TYR A 512 26.40 -11.43 -7.82
N ILE A 513 26.40 -11.89 -9.07
CA ILE A 513 25.19 -12.11 -9.85
C ILE A 513 24.74 -13.56 -9.66
N VAL A 514 23.55 -13.74 -9.07
CA VAL A 514 22.94 -15.06 -8.88
C VAL A 514 22.19 -15.42 -10.16
N ASN A 515 22.86 -16.13 -11.08
CA ASN A 515 22.35 -16.47 -12.41
C ASN A 515 21.92 -15.26 -13.27
N GLU A 516 21.80 -15.44 -14.59
CA GLU A 516 21.22 -14.40 -15.44
C GLU A 516 19.73 -14.25 -15.06
N ASN A 517 19.37 -13.14 -14.39
CA ASN A 517 18.02 -12.67 -14.05
C ASN A 517 17.38 -13.12 -12.72
N GLU A 518 18.12 -13.62 -11.73
CA GLU A 518 17.53 -14.01 -10.42
C GLU A 518 17.68 -12.92 -9.34
N ALA A 519 18.90 -12.54 -9.01
CA ALA A 519 19.18 -11.46 -8.06
C ALA A 519 20.64 -11.00 -8.15
N VAL A 520 20.91 -9.77 -7.71
CA VAL A 520 22.26 -9.23 -7.55
C VAL A 520 22.56 -9.06 -6.07
N ILE A 521 23.55 -9.76 -5.55
CA ILE A 521 24.02 -9.63 -4.17
C ILE A 521 25.15 -8.60 -4.14
N VAL A 522 25.02 -7.59 -3.26
CA VAL A 522 25.97 -6.48 -3.17
C VAL A 522 26.42 -6.25 -1.73
N ARG A 523 27.58 -5.62 -1.56
CA ARG A 523 28.08 -5.13 -0.25
C ARG A 523 28.72 -3.76 -0.37
N GLY A 524 28.18 -2.79 0.37
CA GLY A 524 28.66 -1.41 0.41
C GLY A 524 27.99 -0.52 -0.65
N ASN A 525 28.65 0.57 -1.01
CA ASN A 525 28.13 1.53 -1.99
C ASN A 525 27.87 0.84 -3.33
N THR A 526 26.62 0.93 -3.76
CA THR A 526 26.11 0.27 -4.95
C THR A 526 25.44 1.32 -5.83
N TYR A 527 25.65 1.22 -7.13
CA TYR A 527 25.16 2.15 -8.12
C TYR A 527 24.32 1.43 -9.16
N PHE A 528 23.29 2.09 -9.69
CA PHE A 528 22.65 1.69 -10.92
C PHE A 528 23.28 2.46 -12.08
N ARG A 529 23.72 1.75 -13.11
CA ARG A 529 24.31 2.32 -14.33
C ARG A 529 23.40 2.05 -15.50
N ILE A 530 23.09 3.09 -16.26
CA ILE A 530 22.44 2.96 -17.57
C ILE A 530 23.53 2.65 -18.60
N ASN A 531 23.42 1.50 -19.27
CA ASN A 531 24.37 1.04 -20.28
C ASN A 531 24.07 1.64 -21.66
N ASN A 532 22.79 1.60 -22.06
CA ASN A 532 22.32 2.13 -23.33
C ASN A 532 20.83 2.49 -23.23
N ILE A 533 20.43 3.54 -23.94
CA ILE A 533 19.03 3.90 -24.17
C ILE A 533 18.84 3.94 -25.69
N GLU A 534 18.08 3.00 -26.23
CA GLU A 534 17.69 2.98 -27.63
C GLU A 534 16.45 3.85 -27.81
N GLN A 535 16.55 4.83 -28.71
CA GLN A 535 15.42 5.68 -29.06
C GLN A 535 14.38 4.87 -29.85
N GLY A 536 13.12 4.99 -29.44
CA GLY A 536 11.98 4.47 -30.19
C GLY A 536 11.57 5.41 -31.33
N THR A 537 10.25 5.55 -31.54
CA THR A 537 9.69 6.47 -32.54
C THR A 537 9.98 7.93 -32.22
N TYR A 538 9.85 8.34 -30.95
CA TYR A 538 9.98 9.73 -30.51
C TYR A 538 11.26 9.96 -29.67
N GLU A 539 11.63 11.23 -29.48
CA GLU A 539 12.78 11.64 -28.66
C GLU A 539 12.63 11.15 -27.21
N ILE A 540 13.74 10.69 -26.63
CA ILE A 540 13.81 10.31 -25.21
C ILE A 540 13.55 11.52 -24.33
N ASP A 541 12.67 11.37 -23.35
CA ASP A 541 12.38 12.39 -22.34
C ASP A 541 13.11 12.09 -21.04
N SER A 542 12.88 10.92 -20.43
CA SER A 542 13.43 10.59 -19.12
C SER A 542 13.48 9.09 -18.85
N THR A 543 14.51 8.65 -18.13
CA THR A 543 14.60 7.31 -17.54
C THR A 543 14.20 7.36 -16.07
N PHE A 544 13.26 6.51 -15.67
CA PHE A 544 12.80 6.39 -14.29
C PHE A 544 13.42 5.15 -13.65
N VAL A 545 13.91 5.31 -12.42
CA VAL A 545 14.41 4.23 -11.57
C VAL A 545 13.66 4.28 -10.26
N THR A 546 12.97 3.18 -9.92
CA THR A 546 12.21 3.06 -8.69
C THR A 546 12.97 2.15 -7.72
N ILE A 547 13.24 2.65 -6.51
CA ILE A 547 13.92 1.91 -5.44
C ILE A 547 12.92 1.65 -4.33
N ASN A 548 12.51 0.39 -4.13
CA ASN A 548 11.50 0.02 -3.12
C ASN A 548 10.18 0.81 -3.20
N GLY A 549 9.84 1.32 -4.38
CA GLY A 549 8.64 2.12 -4.64
C GLY A 549 8.89 3.64 -4.72
N GLU A 550 10.06 4.14 -4.35
CA GLU A 550 10.42 5.56 -4.48
C GLU A 550 11.02 5.85 -5.86
N ILE A 551 10.44 6.82 -6.57
CA ILE A 551 10.81 7.13 -7.96
C ILE A 551 11.94 8.16 -7.98
N VAL A 552 12.97 7.86 -8.77
CA VAL A 552 14.07 8.76 -9.09
C VAL A 552 14.14 8.93 -10.61
N CYS A 553 14.23 10.17 -11.07
CA CYS A 553 14.32 10.50 -12.50
C CYS A 553 15.78 10.73 -12.91
N MET A 554 16.18 10.16 -14.05
CA MET A 554 17.46 10.35 -14.70
C MET A 554 17.23 10.87 -16.11
N ASN A 555 17.86 12.00 -16.44
CA ASN A 555 17.66 12.66 -17.74
C ASN A 555 18.74 12.26 -18.77
N GLU A 556 19.82 11.58 -18.33
CA GLU A 556 20.94 11.18 -19.18
C GLU A 556 21.51 9.84 -18.70
N ALA A 557 22.23 9.15 -19.60
CA ALA A 557 22.98 7.95 -19.24
C ALA A 557 24.07 8.28 -18.19
N GLY A 558 24.09 7.53 -17.10
CA GLY A 558 25.01 7.78 -15.99
C GLY A 558 24.91 6.73 -14.90
N GLU A 559 25.59 7.01 -13.79
CA GLU A 559 25.57 6.21 -12.57
C GLU A 559 24.85 6.94 -11.45
N MET A 560 23.98 6.24 -10.74
CA MET A 560 23.24 6.74 -9.59
C MET A 560 23.53 5.88 -8.37
N LEU A 561 23.89 6.50 -7.24
CA LEU A 561 24.03 5.78 -5.98
C LEU A 561 22.65 5.27 -5.52
N LEU A 562 22.56 3.98 -5.20
CA LEU A 562 21.35 3.37 -4.68
C LEU A 562 21.31 3.45 -3.16
N GLU A 563 20.25 4.05 -2.62
CA GLU A 563 19.94 4.02 -1.19
C GLU A 563 19.20 2.71 -0.85
N LEU A 564 19.98 1.67 -0.55
CA LEU A 564 19.47 0.33 -0.29
C LEU A 564 19.28 0.06 1.21
N ASN A 565 18.22 -0.68 1.54
CA ASN A 565 18.03 -1.26 2.86
C ASN A 565 18.78 -2.60 2.98
N GLU A 566 19.24 -2.98 4.17
CA GLU A 566 19.80 -4.33 4.38
C GLU A 566 18.76 -5.40 4.01
N GLY A 567 19.16 -6.39 3.21
CA GLY A 567 18.27 -7.41 2.66
C GLY A 567 17.77 -7.10 1.26
N LEU A 568 16.57 -7.60 0.93
CA LEU A 568 15.99 -7.52 -0.41
C LEU A 568 15.50 -6.11 -0.72
N ASN A 569 15.93 -5.58 -1.87
CA ASN A 569 15.47 -4.33 -2.45
C ASN A 569 14.97 -4.62 -3.87
N ASN A 570 13.83 -4.02 -4.23
CA ASN A 570 13.28 -4.15 -5.58
C ASN A 570 13.63 -2.89 -6.37
N ILE A 571 14.42 -3.05 -7.43
CA ILE A 571 14.75 -1.97 -8.36
C ILE A 571 13.93 -2.18 -9.63
N GLU A 572 13.19 -1.16 -10.06
CA GLU A 572 12.49 -1.17 -11.33
C GLU A 572 12.98 0.00 -12.18
N TYR A 573 13.18 -0.19 -13.48
CA TYR A 573 13.59 0.90 -14.37
C TYR A 573 12.95 0.80 -15.75
N PHE A 574 12.71 1.95 -16.36
CA PHE A 574 12.16 2.10 -17.70
C PHE A 574 12.40 3.52 -18.21
N THR A 575 12.37 3.68 -19.53
CA THR A 575 12.42 4.99 -20.18
C THR A 575 11.09 5.37 -20.80
N LYS A 576 10.84 6.67 -20.78
CA LYS A 576 9.70 7.34 -21.40
C LYS A 576 10.19 8.28 -22.49
N ASP A 577 9.48 8.32 -23.61
CA ASP A 577 9.66 9.34 -24.65
C ASP A 577 8.85 10.61 -24.35
N ILE A 578 9.08 11.68 -25.11
CA ILE A 578 8.42 12.97 -24.86
C ILE A 578 6.89 12.91 -25.07
N PHE A 579 6.37 11.93 -25.80
CA PHE A 579 4.93 11.75 -26.01
C PHE A 579 4.25 10.92 -24.91
N GLY A 580 5.04 10.42 -23.96
CA GLY A 580 4.58 9.61 -22.83
C GLY A 580 4.55 8.11 -23.10
N ASN A 581 5.06 7.64 -24.25
CA ASN A 581 5.19 6.20 -24.48
C ASN A 581 6.35 5.66 -23.64
N MET A 582 6.12 4.53 -22.99
CA MET A 582 7.05 3.94 -22.03
C MET A 582 7.34 2.50 -22.44
N GLU A 583 8.54 2.02 -22.11
CA GLU A 583 8.78 0.58 -22.06
C GLU A 583 8.21 -0.05 -20.78
N ASP A 584 8.07 -1.37 -20.84
CA ASP A 584 7.83 -2.19 -19.66
C ASP A 584 8.92 -2.01 -18.62
N ALA A 585 8.51 -1.83 -17.36
CA ALA A 585 9.42 -1.75 -16.23
C ALA A 585 10.22 -3.05 -16.07
N LYS A 586 11.54 -2.96 -16.28
CA LYS A 586 12.51 -4.03 -16.04
C LYS A 586 12.82 -4.08 -14.55
N LYS A 587 12.85 -5.29 -13.98
CA LYS A 587 13.03 -5.51 -12.53
C LYS A 587 14.38 -6.15 -12.22
N ILE A 588 15.02 -5.68 -11.16
CA ILE A 588 16.25 -6.26 -10.60
C ILE A 588 16.08 -6.38 -9.09
N ASP A 589 16.13 -7.61 -8.59
CA ASP A 589 16.20 -7.88 -7.15
C ASP A 589 17.64 -7.64 -6.68
N VAL A 590 17.84 -6.71 -5.75
CA VAL A 590 19.15 -6.36 -5.20
C VAL A 590 19.20 -6.69 -3.71
N ILE A 591 20.14 -7.52 -3.31
CA ILE A 591 20.30 -7.94 -1.91
C ILE A 591 21.52 -7.27 -1.32
N LEU A 592 21.30 -6.30 -0.43
CA LEU A 592 22.38 -5.66 0.32
C LEU A 592 22.76 -6.53 1.52
N LEU A 593 23.97 -7.06 1.51
CA LEU A 593 24.54 -7.74 2.67
C LEU A 593 25.08 -6.73 3.69
N PRO A 594 25.05 -7.09 5.00
CA PRO A 594 25.67 -6.29 6.04
C PRO A 594 27.17 -6.12 5.78
N LEU A 595 27.75 -5.02 6.27
CA LEU A 595 29.18 -4.72 6.12
C LEU A 595 30.07 -5.87 6.61
N ASN A 596 29.74 -6.43 7.78
CA ASN A 596 30.35 -7.66 8.28
C ASN A 596 29.39 -8.85 8.13
N SER A 597 29.83 -9.91 7.44
CA SER A 597 29.07 -11.14 7.22
C SER A 597 28.97 -12.03 8.47
N ILE A 598 29.87 -11.84 9.43
CA ILE A 598 29.96 -12.63 10.65
C ILE A 598 29.58 -11.81 11.88
N GLN A 599 29.29 -12.52 12.96
CA GLN A 599 29.11 -11.98 14.29
C GLN A 599 30.00 -12.75 15.26
N VAL A 600 30.76 -12.00 16.05
CA VAL A 600 31.64 -12.50 17.10
C VAL A 600 30.97 -12.26 18.45
N GLU A 601 30.43 -13.32 19.04
CA GLU A 601 29.84 -13.28 20.37
C GLU A 601 30.90 -13.68 21.40
N ILE A 602 31.15 -12.81 22.38
CA ILE A 602 32.08 -13.07 23.48
C ILE A 602 31.36 -12.91 24.81
N GLU A 603 31.25 -13.99 25.57
CA GLU A 603 30.63 -13.97 26.90
C GLU A 603 31.68 -14.16 27.99
N PHE A 604 31.95 -13.10 28.75
CA PHE A 604 32.89 -13.09 29.86
C PHE A 604 32.21 -13.46 31.18
N LEU A 605 32.82 -14.41 31.88
CA LEU A 605 32.49 -14.92 33.21
C LEU A 605 33.68 -14.70 34.15
N PRO A 606 33.52 -14.74 35.49
CA PRO A 606 34.59 -14.36 36.42
C PRO A 606 35.96 -15.04 36.25
N THR A 607 36.03 -16.23 35.65
CA THR A 607 37.29 -16.98 35.47
C THR A 607 37.57 -17.41 34.03
N GLN A 608 36.65 -17.16 33.10
CA GLN A 608 36.72 -17.65 31.72
C GLN A 608 35.83 -16.81 30.80
N TYR A 609 36.00 -16.95 29.49
CA TYR A 609 35.04 -16.45 28.52
C TYR A 609 34.77 -17.50 27.44
N THR A 610 33.59 -17.41 26.83
CA THR A 610 33.26 -18.19 25.63
C THR A 610 33.36 -17.32 24.40
N LEU A 611 33.84 -17.91 23.31
CA LEU A 611 33.91 -17.30 21.99
C LEU A 611 33.03 -18.10 21.03
N ASP A 612 32.02 -17.46 20.46
CA ASP A 612 31.18 -18.02 19.39
C ASP A 612 31.25 -17.12 18.17
N ILE A 613 31.59 -17.69 17.01
CA ILE A 613 31.73 -16.94 15.76
C ILE A 613 30.86 -17.64 14.72
N LYS A 614 29.85 -16.93 14.24
CA LYS A 614 28.87 -17.43 13.29
C LYS A 614 28.62 -16.40 12.19
N TYR A 615 28.07 -16.86 11.07
CA TYR A 615 27.54 -15.94 10.07
C TYR A 615 26.28 -15.26 10.63
N LYS A 616 26.01 -14.03 10.21
CA LYS A 616 24.75 -13.36 10.54
C LYS A 616 23.59 -14.08 9.84
N ASP A 617 22.44 -14.14 10.50
CA ASP A 617 21.24 -14.82 10.01
C ASP A 617 20.89 -14.42 8.56
N ILE A 618 20.90 -13.12 8.24
CA ILE A 618 20.64 -12.60 6.89
C ILE A 618 21.62 -13.14 5.84
N TYR A 619 22.89 -13.33 6.21
CA TYR A 619 23.89 -13.88 5.30
C TYR A 619 23.57 -15.36 5.06
N GLU A 620 23.33 -16.15 6.10
CA GLU A 620 22.98 -17.57 5.97
C GLU A 620 21.69 -17.80 5.19
N GLU A 621 20.66 -17.00 5.43
CA GLU A 621 19.38 -17.05 4.71
C GLU A 621 19.56 -16.81 3.21
N VAL A 622 20.35 -15.78 2.83
CA VAL A 622 20.65 -15.49 1.42
C VAL A 622 21.43 -16.63 0.79
N MET A 623 22.45 -17.15 1.47
CA MET A 623 23.25 -18.28 0.96
C MET A 623 22.40 -19.52 0.74
N ALA A 624 21.52 -19.83 1.70
CA ALA A 624 20.61 -20.98 1.61
C ALA A 624 19.57 -20.80 0.49
N LYS A 625 18.98 -19.60 0.37
CA LYS A 625 17.97 -19.29 -0.66
C LYS A 625 18.50 -19.52 -2.07
N TYR A 626 19.74 -19.12 -2.33
CA TYR A 626 20.37 -19.20 -3.66
C TYR A 626 21.36 -20.36 -3.81
N ASN A 627 21.40 -21.28 -2.84
CA ASN A 627 22.28 -22.46 -2.84
C ASN A 627 23.77 -22.11 -3.06
N LEU A 628 24.21 -21.02 -2.44
CA LEU A 628 25.58 -20.53 -2.51
C LEU A 628 26.43 -21.14 -1.39
N GLY A 629 27.70 -21.43 -1.69
CA GLY A 629 28.63 -21.99 -0.72
C GLY A 629 29.01 -20.98 0.37
N ILE A 630 28.96 -21.42 1.63
CA ILE A 630 29.44 -20.63 2.77
C ILE A 630 30.90 -20.99 3.06
N GLY A 631 31.78 -19.99 3.13
CA GLY A 631 33.17 -20.20 3.52
C GLY A 631 33.29 -20.77 4.93
N GLN A 632 34.30 -21.61 5.17
CA GLN A 632 34.56 -22.06 6.54
C GLN A 632 35.26 -20.96 7.33
N ILE A 633 34.69 -20.57 8.47
CA ILE A 633 35.31 -19.64 9.40
C ILE A 633 36.48 -20.33 10.10
N HIS A 634 37.67 -19.77 9.96
CA HIS A 634 38.86 -20.18 10.68
C HIS A 634 39.21 -19.11 11.71
N TRP A 635 39.43 -19.50 12.95
CA TRP A 635 39.89 -18.59 13.99
C TRP A 635 40.96 -19.26 14.85
N LYS A 636 41.84 -18.45 15.44
CA LYS A 636 42.90 -18.91 16.34
C LYS A 636 43.33 -17.80 17.30
N PHE A 637 43.91 -18.19 18.42
CA PHE A 637 44.62 -17.27 19.29
C PHE A 637 46.12 -17.28 19.00
N ASP A 638 46.80 -16.17 19.30
CA ASP A 638 48.26 -16.13 19.32
C ASP A 638 48.85 -16.98 20.47
N ASN A 639 48.09 -17.17 21.55
CA ASN A 639 48.40 -18.05 22.67
C ASN A 639 47.23 -19.00 22.96
N GLU A 640 47.47 -20.30 22.81
CA GLU A 640 46.48 -21.38 23.00
C GLU A 640 46.49 -22.00 24.41
N THR A 641 47.16 -21.37 25.37
CA THR A 641 47.18 -21.84 26.78
C THR A 641 45.77 -21.75 27.37
N ASP A 642 45.30 -22.85 27.96
CA ASP A 642 43.96 -23.00 28.57
C ASP A 642 42.79 -22.56 27.65
N VAL A 643 42.89 -22.92 26.36
CA VAL A 643 41.79 -22.84 25.37
C VAL A 643 41.22 -24.25 25.15
N TYR A 644 39.93 -24.44 25.39
CA TYR A 644 39.24 -25.72 25.24
C TYR A 644 37.99 -25.55 24.37
N GLY A 645 38.18 -25.67 23.06
CA GLY A 645 37.11 -25.35 22.10
C GLY A 645 36.76 -23.87 22.21
N ASN A 646 35.50 -23.56 22.47
CA ASN A 646 35.03 -22.17 22.60
C ASN A 646 35.28 -21.58 24.00
N ASP A 647 35.67 -22.39 25.00
CA ASP A 647 35.92 -21.94 26.38
C ASP A 647 37.39 -21.51 26.58
N VAL A 648 37.65 -20.31 27.10
CA VAL A 648 38.99 -19.74 27.31
C VAL A 648 39.17 -19.22 28.75
N PHE A 649 40.23 -19.63 29.46
CA PHE A 649 40.49 -19.21 30.84
C PHE A 649 41.51 -18.05 30.94
N TYR A 650 41.29 -17.13 31.89
CA TYR A 650 42.16 -15.97 32.13
C TYR A 650 43.53 -16.41 32.65
N ARG A 651 44.56 -16.34 31.81
CA ARG A 651 45.93 -16.78 32.17
C ARG A 651 47.02 -15.86 31.66
N VAL A 652 46.68 -14.96 30.75
CA VAL A 652 47.58 -13.97 30.16
C VAL A 652 47.00 -12.59 30.36
N ALA A 653 47.81 -11.54 30.25
CA ALA A 653 47.27 -10.17 30.32
C ALA A 653 46.41 -9.87 29.09
N HIS A 654 46.96 -10.12 27.90
CA HIS A 654 46.27 -9.89 26.62
C HIS A 654 46.39 -11.12 25.72
N ARG A 655 45.35 -11.40 24.95
CA ARG A 655 45.32 -12.48 23.93
C ARG A 655 44.85 -11.93 22.58
N LYS A 656 45.56 -12.23 21.50
CA LYS A 656 45.17 -11.77 20.15
C LYS A 656 44.34 -12.85 19.46
N LEU A 657 43.15 -12.46 18.99
CA LEU A 657 42.26 -13.30 18.21
C LEU A 657 42.39 -12.92 16.74
N SER A 658 42.68 -13.91 15.90
CA SER A 658 42.67 -13.78 14.43
C SER A 658 41.53 -14.62 13.86
N ILE A 659 40.65 -13.99 13.07
CA ILE A 659 39.53 -14.64 12.37
C ILE A 659 39.74 -14.43 10.88
N SER A 660 39.56 -15.48 10.09
CA SER A 660 39.63 -15.41 8.63
C SER A 660 38.66 -16.35 7.93
N PHE A 661 38.09 -15.90 6.82
CA PHE A 661 37.28 -16.71 5.92
C PHE A 661 37.30 -16.12 4.52
N VAL A 662 36.90 -16.89 3.52
CA VAL A 662 36.64 -16.39 2.17
C VAL A 662 35.16 -16.10 2.05
N ASP A 663 34.81 -14.87 1.70
CA ASP A 663 33.41 -14.48 1.49
C ASP A 663 32.90 -14.90 0.10
N ILE A 664 31.62 -14.63 -0.20
CA ILE A 664 31.03 -14.94 -1.51
C ILE A 664 31.65 -14.19 -2.68
N PHE A 665 32.30 -13.05 -2.43
CA PHE A 665 32.95 -12.26 -3.45
C PHE A 665 34.36 -12.79 -3.76
N GLY A 666 34.77 -13.88 -3.08
CA GLY A 666 36.09 -14.49 -3.22
C GLY A 666 37.19 -13.73 -2.47
N GLU A 667 36.83 -12.75 -1.65
CA GLU A 667 37.77 -11.96 -0.87
C GLU A 667 38.11 -12.67 0.45
N GLU A 668 39.39 -12.70 0.80
CA GLU A 668 39.85 -13.20 2.09
C GLU A 668 39.63 -12.13 3.16
N GLN A 669 38.60 -12.31 3.98
CA GLN A 669 38.30 -11.45 5.12
C GLN A 669 39.20 -11.82 6.29
N LYS A 670 39.82 -10.82 6.93
CA LYS A 670 40.69 -10.99 8.10
C LYS A 670 40.37 -9.97 9.18
N TYR A 671 40.04 -10.46 10.36
CA TYR A 671 39.81 -9.65 11.56
C TYR A 671 40.86 -10.01 12.61
N ASN A 672 41.52 -9.00 13.16
CA ASN A 672 42.47 -9.18 14.24
C ASN A 672 42.08 -8.26 15.38
N THR A 673 41.86 -8.83 16.56
CA THR A 673 41.51 -8.08 17.76
C THR A 673 42.32 -8.54 18.95
N THR A 674 42.41 -7.71 19.99
CA THR A 674 43.10 -8.05 21.24
C THR A 674 42.10 -8.09 22.38
N ILE A 675 42.02 -9.22 23.07
CA ILE A 675 41.21 -9.38 24.28
C ILE A 675 42.12 -9.07 25.48
N ALA A 676 41.84 -7.96 26.17
CA ALA A 676 42.52 -7.61 27.42
C ALA A 676 41.87 -8.36 28.60
N GLU A 677 42.39 -9.56 28.89
CA GLU A 677 41.89 -10.45 29.95
C GLU A 677 42.09 -9.86 31.35
N ASP A 678 43.17 -9.10 31.57
CA ASP A 678 43.45 -8.38 32.81
C ASP A 678 42.45 -7.23 33.08
N ALA A 679 42.08 -6.48 32.04
CA ALA A 679 41.06 -5.44 32.13
C ALA A 679 39.70 -6.04 32.51
N ILE A 680 39.32 -7.18 31.91
CA ILE A 680 38.10 -7.91 32.29
C ILE A 680 38.17 -8.47 33.71
N ALA A 681 39.31 -9.07 34.10
CA ALA A 681 39.51 -9.56 35.46
C ALA A 681 39.30 -8.45 36.50
N SER A 682 39.80 -7.23 36.24
CA SER A 682 39.58 -6.07 37.11
C SER A 682 38.10 -5.68 37.24
N ILE A 683 37.29 -5.91 36.21
CA ILE A 683 35.83 -5.67 36.24
C ILE A 683 35.14 -6.66 37.17
N PHE A 684 35.60 -7.91 37.25
CA PHE A 684 35.10 -8.91 38.19
C PHE A 684 35.60 -8.70 39.63
N GLU A 685 36.86 -8.30 39.80
CA GLU A 685 37.46 -8.04 41.12
C GLU A 685 36.90 -6.78 41.82
N GLY A 686 36.05 -6.01 41.14
CA GLY A 686 35.45 -4.79 41.69
C GLY A 686 36.42 -3.62 41.82
N THR A 687 37.63 -3.77 41.28
CA THR A 687 38.68 -2.74 41.21
C THR A 687 38.56 -1.87 39.95
N ALA A 688 37.71 -2.27 39.00
CA ALA A 688 37.52 -1.57 37.74
C ALA A 688 37.11 -0.11 37.89
N SER A 689 37.77 0.71 37.09
CA SER A 689 37.43 2.10 36.88
C SER A 689 36.73 2.27 35.52
N LYS A 690 36.21 3.47 35.25
CA LYS A 690 35.64 3.81 33.93
C LYS A 690 36.67 3.53 32.82
N GLU A 691 37.92 3.83 33.12
CA GLU A 691 39.08 3.69 32.24
C GLU A 691 39.36 2.22 31.88
N SER A 692 39.15 1.26 32.79
CA SER A 692 39.36 -0.17 32.50
C SER A 692 38.40 -0.72 31.44
N LEU A 693 37.12 -0.30 31.48
CA LEU A 693 36.13 -0.72 30.49
C LEU A 693 36.35 -0.01 29.15
N GLU A 694 36.71 1.27 29.17
CA GLU A 694 37.07 2.02 27.96
C GLU A 694 38.32 1.43 27.28
N GLN A 695 39.34 1.07 28.07
CA GLN A 695 40.54 0.41 27.58
C GLN A 695 40.23 -0.97 26.97
N PHE A 696 39.35 -1.75 27.60
CA PHE A 696 38.91 -3.03 27.05
C PHE A 696 38.20 -2.87 25.69
N ILE A 697 37.30 -1.89 25.58
CA ILE A 697 36.61 -1.55 24.32
C ILE A 697 37.62 -1.11 23.24
N GLU A 698 38.63 -0.34 23.61
CA GLU A 698 39.69 0.10 22.70
C GLU A 698 40.55 -1.06 22.18
N PHE A 699 40.91 -2.01 23.04
CA PHE A 699 41.65 -3.22 22.63
C PHE A 699 40.85 -4.12 21.70
N LEU A 700 39.52 -4.18 21.89
CA LEU A 700 38.63 -4.87 20.98
C LEU A 700 38.45 -4.16 19.63
N GLN A 701 38.89 -2.90 19.53
CA GLN A 701 38.77 -2.04 18.35
C GLN A 701 37.32 -1.78 17.94
N LEU A 702 36.41 -1.67 18.91
CA LEU A 702 35.00 -1.39 18.66
C LEU A 702 34.82 0.05 18.19
N GLY A 703 34.20 0.23 17.02
CA GLY A 703 33.95 1.54 16.42
C GLY A 703 32.73 2.23 17.01
N ASN A 704 31.58 2.11 16.32
CA ASN A 704 30.32 2.72 16.71
C ASN A 704 29.47 1.74 17.55
N TYR A 705 29.86 1.53 18.81
CA TYR A 705 29.25 0.55 19.69
C TYR A 705 28.13 1.13 20.57
N LYS A 706 27.17 0.28 20.93
CA LYS A 706 26.13 0.56 21.92
C LYS A 706 26.46 -0.18 23.21
N THR A 707 26.30 0.49 24.35
CA THR A 707 26.43 -0.17 25.67
C THR A 707 25.11 -0.20 26.40
N ARG A 708 24.86 -1.28 27.13
CA ARG A 708 23.70 -1.45 27.99
C ARG A 708 24.11 -2.16 29.28
N PHE A 709 23.70 -1.59 30.41
CA PHE A 709 23.92 -2.13 31.74
C PHE A 709 22.59 -2.70 32.24
N ILE A 710 22.57 -4.00 32.52
CA ILE A 710 21.41 -4.68 33.10
C ILE A 710 21.57 -4.63 34.61
N MET A 711 20.56 -4.10 35.31
CA MET A 711 20.56 -3.98 36.77
C MET A 711 19.83 -5.17 37.42
N PRO A 712 20.28 -5.65 38.59
CA PRO A 712 19.53 -6.60 39.42
C PRO A 712 18.11 -6.10 39.74
N GLU A 713 17.17 -7.01 40.00
CA GLU A 713 15.73 -6.69 40.24
C GLU A 713 15.52 -5.63 41.33
N GLU A 714 16.36 -5.63 42.37
CA GLU A 714 16.36 -4.68 43.49
C GLU A 714 16.70 -3.23 43.09
N PHE A 715 17.33 -3.01 41.93
CA PHE A 715 17.68 -1.70 41.37
C PHE A 715 16.83 -1.32 40.14
N GLN A 716 15.85 -2.15 39.74
CA GLN A 716 14.99 -1.87 38.59
C GLN A 716 13.90 -0.84 38.92
N GLY A 717 14.19 0.44 38.73
CA GLY A 717 13.19 1.50 38.65
C GLY A 717 12.37 1.42 37.35
N LYS A 718 11.10 1.84 37.39
CA LYS A 718 10.19 1.86 36.22
C LYS A 718 10.81 2.65 35.05
N GLY A 719 11.24 1.95 34.01
CA GLY A 719 11.43 2.50 32.66
C GLY A 719 12.76 3.20 32.34
N THR A 720 13.77 3.17 33.21
CA THR A 720 15.06 3.83 32.94
C THR A 720 16.01 2.91 32.14
N ARG A 721 16.53 3.39 30.99
CA ARG A 721 17.56 2.69 30.21
C ARG A 721 18.96 3.10 30.70
N TYR A 722 19.75 2.16 31.20
CA TYR A 722 21.14 2.40 31.63
C TYR A 722 22.11 2.12 30.48
N THR A 723 22.56 3.17 29.79
CA THR A 723 23.44 3.07 28.59
C THR A 723 24.73 3.86 28.70
N LYS A 724 24.94 4.60 29.80
CA LYS A 724 26.12 5.45 29.98
C LYS A 724 27.22 4.71 30.76
N ILE A 725 28.42 4.66 30.21
CA ILE A 725 29.62 4.16 30.91
C ILE A 725 29.96 5.13 32.05
N ASN A 726 29.74 4.70 33.30
CA ASN A 726 30.15 5.41 34.51
C ASN A 726 30.36 4.43 35.66
N LYS A 727 31.04 4.89 36.72
CA LYS A 727 31.41 4.06 37.87
C LYS A 727 30.20 3.40 38.56
N GLU A 728 29.08 4.12 38.68
CA GLU A 728 27.88 3.64 39.35
C GLU A 728 27.20 2.50 38.56
N ASN A 729 27.05 2.67 37.25
CA ASN A 729 26.45 1.66 36.37
C ASN A 729 27.32 0.40 36.29
N ILE A 730 28.64 0.57 36.18
CA ILE A 730 29.58 -0.56 36.17
C ILE A 730 29.50 -1.32 37.49
N ALA A 731 29.53 -0.62 38.63
CA ALA A 731 29.56 -1.24 39.95
C ALA A 731 28.28 -2.02 40.30
N ASN A 732 27.11 -1.54 39.85
CA ASN A 732 25.81 -2.05 40.30
C ASN A 732 25.11 -2.99 39.30
N CYS A 733 25.66 -3.17 38.10
CA CYS A 733 25.06 -4.04 37.09
C CYS A 733 25.27 -5.54 37.36
N SER A 734 24.30 -6.36 36.93
CA SER A 734 24.43 -7.82 36.84
C SER A 734 25.06 -8.25 35.52
N GLU A 735 24.85 -7.50 34.44
CA GLU A 735 25.38 -7.78 33.10
C GLU A 735 25.72 -6.46 32.38
N ILE A 736 26.85 -6.45 31.65
CA ILE A 736 27.22 -5.40 30.70
C ILE A 736 27.12 -5.99 29.29
N ARG A 737 26.34 -5.35 28.42
CA ARG A 737 26.26 -5.67 26.98
C ARG A 737 26.91 -4.56 26.17
N ILE A 738 27.80 -4.94 25.27
CA ILE A 738 28.46 -4.04 24.34
C ILE A 738 28.31 -4.65 22.95
N GLU A 739 27.68 -3.92 22.03
CA GLU A 739 27.37 -4.43 20.70
C GLU A 739 27.77 -3.41 19.64
N ASP A 740 28.50 -3.85 18.61
CA ASP A 740 28.69 -3.12 17.35
C ASP A 740 28.27 -4.01 16.17
N ASP A 741 28.63 -3.65 14.93
CA ASP A 741 28.25 -4.43 13.75
C ASP A 741 28.89 -5.83 13.72
N LEU A 742 30.08 -6.01 14.32
CA LEU A 742 30.84 -7.26 14.30
C LEU A 742 30.74 -8.02 15.64
N TYR A 743 30.81 -7.32 16.77
CA TYR A 743 30.92 -7.91 18.10
C TYR A 743 29.65 -7.80 18.92
N LYS A 744 29.30 -8.88 19.63
CA LYS A 744 28.35 -8.89 20.76
C LYS A 744 29.06 -9.38 22.01
N VAL A 745 29.42 -8.46 22.88
CA VAL A 745 30.13 -8.76 24.12
C VAL A 745 29.16 -8.72 25.30
N ARG A 746 29.19 -9.77 26.13
CA ARG A 746 28.46 -9.85 27.39
C ARG A 746 29.43 -10.08 28.53
N ILE A 747 29.30 -9.33 29.62
CA ILE A 747 30.11 -9.48 30.83
C ILE A 747 29.16 -9.72 32.00
N MET A 748 29.19 -10.93 32.59
CA MET A 748 28.23 -11.35 33.63
C MET A 748 28.84 -11.37 35.03
N ARG A 749 28.40 -10.46 35.92
CA ARG A 749 29.06 -10.22 37.22
C ARG A 749 28.57 -11.12 38.36
N ASN A 750 27.29 -11.46 38.43
CA ASN A 750 26.71 -12.24 39.54
C ASN A 750 25.96 -13.48 39.02
N LYS A 751 26.46 -14.69 39.30
CA LYS A 751 25.82 -15.98 38.94
C LYS A 751 25.40 -16.73 40.22
N LYS A 752 24.20 -17.33 40.24
CA LYS A 752 23.72 -18.15 41.37
C LYS A 752 24.12 -19.61 41.16
N TYR A 753 24.88 -20.21 42.08
CA TYR A 753 25.27 -21.62 42.02
C TYR A 753 24.37 -22.51 42.91
N GLN A 754 24.10 -23.74 42.48
CA GLN A 754 23.42 -24.74 43.29
C GLN A 754 24.44 -25.73 43.88
N VAL A 755 24.40 -25.92 45.20
CA VAL A 755 25.19 -26.98 45.87
C VAL A 755 24.35 -28.27 45.91
N ALA A 756 24.92 -29.40 45.52
CA ALA A 756 24.30 -30.73 45.56
C ALA A 756 25.13 -31.72 46.37
N PHE A 757 24.68 -32.07 47.58
CA PHE A 757 25.33 -33.08 48.42
C PHE A 757 25.24 -34.48 47.80
N GLN A 758 26.32 -35.26 47.87
CA GLN A 758 26.43 -36.60 47.29
C GLN A 758 26.25 -37.71 48.32
N ASN A 759 26.60 -37.47 49.59
CA ASN A 759 26.60 -38.50 50.64
C ASN A 759 26.07 -37.99 52.00
N LEU A 760 25.20 -36.98 51.98
CA LEU A 760 24.58 -36.41 53.18
C LEU A 760 23.69 -37.44 53.87
N ALA A 761 23.97 -37.73 55.15
CA ALA A 761 23.10 -38.55 55.99
C ALA A 761 22.04 -37.68 56.68
N GLU A 762 20.84 -38.21 56.91
CA GLU A 762 19.78 -37.54 57.70
C GLU A 762 20.16 -37.42 59.18
N ASP A 763 20.98 -38.36 59.66
CA ASP A 763 21.53 -38.37 61.00
C ASP A 763 23.01 -38.80 61.02
N ILE A 764 23.78 -38.23 61.97
CA ILE A 764 25.17 -38.61 62.22
C ILE A 764 25.29 -39.19 63.63
N VAL A 765 25.89 -40.38 63.71
CA VAL A 765 26.14 -41.09 64.99
C VAL A 765 27.56 -40.79 65.47
N LEU A 766 27.70 -40.00 66.55
CA LEU A 766 28.98 -39.45 67.00
C LEU A 766 30.03 -40.51 67.40
N ASN A 767 29.63 -41.69 67.86
CA ASN A 767 30.55 -42.73 68.36
C ASN A 767 30.91 -43.80 67.32
N LYS A 768 30.42 -43.68 66.08
CA LYS A 768 30.58 -44.74 65.08
C LYS A 768 31.88 -44.59 64.27
N PHE A 769 32.30 -43.36 63.98
CA PHE A 769 33.51 -43.04 63.21
C PHE A 769 34.12 -41.71 63.68
N PRO A 770 35.45 -41.56 63.64
CA PRO A 770 36.13 -40.34 64.10
C PRO A 770 35.98 -39.14 63.14
N LEU A 771 35.67 -39.39 61.87
CA LEU A 771 35.58 -38.39 60.80
C LEU A 771 34.35 -38.67 59.92
N TYR A 772 33.65 -37.62 59.51
CA TYR A 772 32.60 -37.67 58.49
C TYR A 772 32.97 -36.77 57.32
N SER A 773 33.33 -37.38 56.18
CA SER A 773 33.69 -36.69 54.94
C SER A 773 32.43 -36.38 54.13
N LEU A 774 31.99 -35.12 54.13
CA LEU A 774 30.87 -34.66 53.32
C LEU A 774 31.34 -34.36 51.89
N GLU A 775 30.77 -35.09 50.93
CA GLU A 775 31.02 -34.93 49.49
C GLU A 775 29.88 -34.12 48.86
N PHE A 776 30.20 -33.09 48.07
CA PHE A 776 29.21 -32.28 47.36
C PHE A 776 29.72 -31.75 46.00
N LYS A 777 28.79 -31.35 45.14
CA LYS A 777 29.07 -30.74 43.83
C LYS A 777 28.49 -29.34 43.77
N LEU A 778 29.15 -28.45 43.04
CA LEU A 778 28.64 -27.13 42.71
C LEU A 778 28.15 -27.15 41.26
N ILE A 779 26.89 -26.80 41.03
CA ILE A 779 26.20 -26.90 39.73
C ILE A 779 25.81 -25.50 39.28
N ASP A 780 26.11 -25.20 38.01
CA ASP A 780 25.52 -24.06 37.29
C ASP A 780 24.18 -24.51 36.69
N ASN A 781 23.07 -23.93 37.17
CA ASN A 781 21.71 -24.33 36.81
C ASN A 781 21.31 -23.96 35.38
N GLU A 782 21.93 -22.95 34.78
CA GLU A 782 21.60 -22.54 33.40
C GLU A 782 22.23 -23.48 32.37
N TRP A 783 23.39 -24.05 32.70
CA TRP A 783 24.20 -24.85 31.78
C TRP A 783 24.28 -26.33 32.16
N ASN A 784 23.75 -26.70 33.33
CA ASN A 784 23.81 -28.05 33.90
C ASN A 784 25.26 -28.61 33.96
N ARG A 785 26.22 -27.74 34.32
CA ARG A 785 27.67 -28.06 34.40
C ARG A 785 28.17 -28.05 35.84
N TYR A 786 29.19 -28.87 36.11
CA TYR A 786 29.86 -28.93 37.41
C TYR A 786 31.00 -27.92 37.50
N ILE A 787 31.03 -27.13 38.57
CA ILE A 787 32.08 -26.16 38.87
C ILE A 787 33.10 -26.77 39.83
N ASN A 788 34.38 -26.65 39.52
CA ASN A 788 35.49 -27.17 40.31
C ASN A 788 36.60 -26.15 40.61
N SER A 789 36.42 -24.90 40.17
CA SER A 789 37.43 -23.83 40.24
C SER A 789 37.28 -22.88 41.43
N LYS A 790 36.27 -23.09 42.29
CA LYS A 790 35.98 -22.21 43.43
C LYS A 790 36.73 -22.63 44.69
N GLU A 791 37.24 -21.65 45.42
CA GLU A 791 37.72 -21.81 46.80
C GLU A 791 36.54 -21.72 47.77
N LEU A 792 36.28 -22.83 48.45
CA LEU A 792 35.13 -22.97 49.34
C LEU A 792 35.62 -23.20 50.77
N LYS A 793 34.89 -22.62 51.72
CA LYS A 793 35.00 -22.93 53.14
C LYS A 793 33.70 -23.53 53.60
N PHE A 794 33.75 -24.32 54.65
CA PHE A 794 32.53 -24.77 55.30
C PHE A 794 32.57 -24.46 56.78
N PHE A 795 31.41 -24.07 57.28
CA PHE A 795 31.17 -23.65 58.64
C PHE A 795 30.23 -24.66 59.30
N ILE A 796 30.57 -25.05 60.53
CA ILE A 796 29.76 -25.97 61.32
C ILE A 796 29.27 -25.26 62.57
N LYS A 797 27.97 -25.35 62.85
CA LYS A 797 27.34 -24.88 64.09
C LYS A 797 26.43 -25.95 64.69
N ILE A 798 26.40 -26.07 66.01
CA ILE A 798 25.54 -27.06 66.69
C ILE A 798 24.43 -26.35 67.47
N HIS A 799 23.19 -26.75 67.20
CA HIS A 799 21.98 -26.26 67.86
C HIS A 799 21.37 -27.32 68.80
N GLY A 800 20.57 -26.88 69.79
CA GLY A 800 19.87 -27.77 70.73
C GLY A 800 20.45 -27.84 72.15
N PHE A 801 21.27 -26.85 72.52
CA PHE A 801 21.93 -26.70 73.82
C PHE A 801 21.57 -25.34 74.46
N LYS A 802 21.84 -25.15 75.77
CA LYS A 802 21.50 -23.89 76.47
C LYS A 802 22.25 -22.65 75.96
N ASP A 803 23.39 -22.83 75.29
CA ASP A 803 24.19 -21.82 74.60
C ASP A 803 24.66 -22.39 73.24
N ASP A 804 25.12 -21.56 72.29
CA ASP A 804 25.79 -22.01 71.06
C ASP A 804 27.13 -22.67 71.41
N VAL A 805 27.22 -24.01 71.41
CA VAL A 805 28.34 -24.73 72.05
C VAL A 805 29.55 -24.95 71.13
N PHE A 806 29.41 -24.88 69.80
CA PHE A 806 30.52 -25.17 68.89
C PHE A 806 30.41 -24.48 67.54
N THR A 807 31.50 -23.81 67.14
CA THR A 807 31.67 -23.17 65.85
C THR A 807 33.07 -23.43 65.32
N GLU A 808 33.20 -23.98 64.11
CA GLU A 808 34.49 -24.19 63.44
C GLU A 808 34.35 -23.93 61.94
N ILE A 809 35.40 -23.37 61.35
CA ILE A 809 35.54 -23.15 59.91
C ILE A 809 36.68 -24.04 59.45
N GLU A 810 36.42 -24.84 58.42
CA GLU A 810 37.37 -25.79 57.86
C GLU A 810 37.45 -25.57 56.34
N ASP A 811 38.61 -25.88 55.77
CA ASP A 811 38.86 -25.74 54.34
C ASP A 811 38.24 -26.91 53.57
N VAL A 812 37.65 -26.62 52.40
CA VAL A 812 37.10 -27.63 51.50
C VAL A 812 38.13 -27.98 50.43
N ARG A 813 38.42 -29.26 50.24
CA ARG A 813 39.33 -29.73 49.19
C ARG A 813 38.57 -30.32 48.00
N PHE A 814 39.09 -30.17 46.79
CA PHE A 814 38.51 -30.79 45.61
C PHE A 814 39.20 -32.12 45.27
N ASP A 815 38.43 -33.19 45.08
CA ASP A 815 38.92 -34.50 44.63
C ASP A 815 38.76 -34.65 43.11
N LEU A 816 39.88 -34.54 42.40
CA LEU A 816 39.94 -34.65 40.93
C LEU A 816 39.47 -36.00 40.38
N LYS A 817 39.60 -37.10 41.14
CA LYS A 817 39.21 -38.44 40.67
C LYS A 817 37.71 -38.67 40.77
N LYS A 818 37.09 -38.11 41.81
CA LYS A 818 35.65 -38.23 42.06
C LYS A 818 34.83 -37.07 41.49
N ASN A 819 35.49 -35.97 41.10
CA ASN A 819 34.85 -34.73 40.63
C ASN A 819 33.86 -34.17 41.68
N VAL A 820 34.29 -34.10 42.94
CA VAL A 820 33.51 -33.61 44.09
C VAL A 820 34.38 -32.76 45.02
N TYR A 821 33.75 -31.84 45.72
CA TYR A 821 34.32 -31.19 46.89
C TYR A 821 34.15 -32.07 48.12
N ILE A 822 35.16 -32.10 49.00
CA ILE A 822 35.20 -32.88 50.24
C ILE A 822 35.44 -31.93 51.42
N ALA A 823 34.53 -31.98 52.39
CA ALA A 823 34.60 -31.30 53.68
C ALA A 823 34.67 -32.34 54.80
N ASP A 824 35.77 -32.37 55.56
CA ASP A 824 36.03 -33.40 56.56
C ASP A 824 35.60 -32.93 57.97
N ILE A 825 34.54 -33.52 58.54
CA ILE A 825 34.00 -33.16 59.86
C ILE A 825 34.62 -34.06 60.94
N ASN A 826 35.28 -33.46 61.93
CA ASN A 826 35.88 -34.20 63.05
C ASN A 826 34.85 -34.52 64.16
N LEU A 827 34.26 -35.71 64.09
CA LEU A 827 33.22 -36.15 65.02
C LEU A 827 33.77 -36.45 66.42
N ASP A 828 35.01 -36.93 66.52
CA ASP A 828 35.66 -37.20 67.81
C ASP A 828 35.85 -35.92 68.63
N MET A 829 36.21 -34.83 67.96
CA MET A 829 36.36 -33.53 68.62
C MET A 829 35.01 -32.97 69.05
N ILE A 830 33.99 -33.08 68.18
CA ILE A 830 32.61 -32.68 68.51
C ILE A 830 32.12 -33.47 69.73
N ASN A 831 32.32 -34.79 69.76
CA ASN A 831 31.93 -35.66 70.87
C ASN A 831 32.64 -35.32 72.18
N LYS A 832 33.95 -35.02 72.16
CA LYS A 832 34.71 -34.62 73.36
C LYS A 832 34.23 -33.29 73.96
N LYS A 833 33.72 -32.38 73.14
CA LYS A 833 33.19 -31.07 73.59
C LYS A 833 31.74 -31.17 74.08
N LEU A 834 30.99 -32.21 73.71
CA LEU A 834 29.61 -32.44 74.10
C LEU A 834 29.53 -33.42 75.32
N ASN A 835 29.44 -32.89 76.54
CA ASN A 835 29.32 -33.73 77.75
C ASN A 835 27.86 -34.19 77.98
N LYS A 836 27.61 -35.33 78.65
CA LYS A 836 26.25 -35.91 78.85
C LYS A 836 25.24 -34.94 79.50
N ASP A 837 25.71 -33.98 80.30
CA ASP A 837 24.89 -32.99 81.01
C ASP A 837 24.38 -31.82 80.13
N TYR A 838 24.80 -31.73 78.87
CA TYR A 838 24.42 -30.66 77.95
C TYR A 838 23.13 -30.97 77.16
N TRP A 839 22.70 -32.22 77.11
CA TRP A 839 21.55 -32.64 76.30
C TRP A 839 20.23 -32.17 76.93
N LEU A 840 19.46 -31.34 76.22
CA LEU A 840 18.10 -30.98 76.64
C LEU A 840 17.18 -32.20 76.47
N SER A 841 16.41 -32.54 77.51
CA SER A 841 15.56 -33.75 77.54
C SER A 841 14.45 -33.80 76.48
N ASN A 842 14.19 -32.70 75.76
CA ASN A 842 13.08 -32.54 74.81
C ASN A 842 13.47 -32.01 73.42
N ALA A 843 14.75 -31.97 73.02
CA ALA A 843 15.16 -31.55 71.68
C ALA A 843 16.29 -32.42 71.11
N ALA A 844 16.16 -32.89 69.87
CA ALA A 844 17.25 -33.57 69.17
C ALA A 844 18.29 -32.52 68.74
N PRO A 845 19.58 -32.65 69.09
CA PRO A 845 20.59 -31.71 68.66
C PRO A 845 20.80 -31.80 67.15
N THR A 846 21.01 -30.64 66.50
CA THR A 846 21.22 -30.57 65.05
C THR A 846 22.53 -29.88 64.72
N LEU A 847 23.28 -30.47 63.78
CA LEU A 847 24.46 -29.91 63.14
C LEU A 847 24.03 -29.07 61.95
N GLU A 848 24.19 -27.75 62.02
CA GLU A 848 24.10 -26.87 60.86
C GLU A 848 25.44 -26.86 60.12
N ILE A 849 25.40 -27.18 58.83
CA ILE A 849 26.54 -27.06 57.91
C ILE A 849 26.22 -25.96 56.92
N ASN A 850 27.11 -24.98 56.81
CA ASN A 850 26.99 -23.88 55.86
C ASN A 850 28.22 -23.84 54.94
N ILE A 851 27.99 -23.98 53.63
CA ILE A 851 29.04 -23.87 52.61
C ILE A 851 29.09 -22.43 52.14
N ILE A 852 30.29 -21.85 52.21
CA ILE A 852 30.55 -20.43 51.97
C ILE A 852 31.55 -20.31 50.83
N GLU A 853 31.27 -19.41 49.89
CA GLU A 853 32.24 -18.97 48.89
C GLU A 853 33.17 -17.95 49.53
N ASN A 854 34.47 -18.22 49.50
CA ASN A 854 35.47 -17.27 49.98
C ASN A 854 35.86 -16.33 48.83
N SER A 855 35.14 -15.22 48.70
CA SER A 855 35.41 -14.19 47.69
C SER A 855 35.81 -12.87 48.35
N ASN A 856 37.11 -12.55 48.34
CA ASN A 856 37.69 -11.24 48.70
C ASN A 856 37.02 -10.50 49.89
N GLY A 857 36.89 -11.19 51.02
CA GLY A 857 36.42 -10.59 52.28
C GLY A 857 34.90 -10.55 52.49
N ASN A 858 34.10 -10.98 51.51
CA ASN A 858 32.67 -11.22 51.67
C ASN A 858 32.39 -12.73 51.69
N GLU A 859 31.82 -13.20 52.80
CA GLU A 859 31.38 -14.58 52.99
C GLU A 859 29.95 -14.74 52.46
N ASN A 860 29.81 -15.24 51.23
CA ASN A 860 28.51 -15.54 50.64
C ASN A 860 28.13 -17.00 50.94
N SER A 861 27.05 -17.20 51.70
CA SER A 861 26.48 -18.52 51.93
C SER A 861 25.88 -19.07 50.64
N LEU A 862 26.43 -20.18 50.16
CA LEU A 862 25.94 -20.89 48.97
C LEU A 862 24.82 -21.87 49.34
N ARG A 863 24.93 -22.54 50.48
CA ARG A 863 23.90 -23.46 51.01
C ARG A 863 24.12 -23.73 52.50
N SER A 864 23.06 -23.63 53.30
CA SER A 864 23.02 -24.12 54.69
C SER A 864 22.10 -25.34 54.81
N GLN A 865 22.46 -26.30 55.67
CA GLN A 865 21.73 -27.55 55.88
C GLN A 865 21.88 -28.04 57.33
N ASN A 866 20.74 -28.37 57.96
CA ASN A 866 20.72 -29.01 59.28
C ASN A 866 20.71 -30.53 59.16
N ILE A 867 21.48 -31.22 60.02
CA ILE A 867 21.57 -32.68 60.14
C ILE A 867 21.31 -33.08 61.60
N SER A 868 20.55 -34.14 61.84
CA SER A 868 20.32 -34.61 63.21
C SER A 868 21.56 -35.31 63.78
N ILE A 869 21.88 -35.10 65.05
CA ILE A 869 22.99 -35.79 65.71
C ILE A 869 22.43 -36.74 66.76
N ARG A 870 22.93 -37.98 66.81
CA ARG A 870 22.62 -38.93 67.88
C ARG A 870 23.85 -39.65 68.42
N THR A 871 23.74 -40.14 69.65
CA THR A 871 24.74 -41.05 70.24
C THR A 871 24.30 -42.50 70.05
N THR A 872 25.19 -43.45 70.28
CA THR A 872 24.91 -44.90 70.15
C THR A 872 24.07 -45.48 71.29
N GLU A 873 23.72 -44.70 72.30
CA GLU A 873 22.90 -45.11 73.45
C GLU A 873 21.43 -44.71 73.30
#